data_AF-A0A0P8XZQ8-F1
#
_entry.id   AF-A0A0P8XZQ8-F1
#
_cell.length_a   1.000
_cell.length_b   1.000
_cell.length_c   1.000
_cell.angle_alpha   90.00
_cell.angle_beta   90.00
_cell.angle_gamma   90.00
#
_symmetry.space_group_name_H-M   'P 1'
#
loop_
_entity.id
_entity.type
_entity.pdbx_description
1 polymer ?
#
loop_
_entity_poly.entity_id
_entity_poly.type
_entity_poly.pdbx_seq_one_letter_code
_entity_poly.pdbx_strand_id
1 'polypeptide(L)'
;MNSESIKLISTLYGEAFEIGVNAGIAETQRGYMIKQLNDWEEFFDLDDEEKNQYKELALKYTKYYNKIVNEELNKGFESFLEIYLNVIQHERRVKFGEDDIRKALSEVDKRNIVALLRLGHEVGRELLEWSNGDFLLQPKVAKLYPDFIIIEGESIKAVGDFKTYMGFFERDLTSVVWQLNFDFYNREELLHRINHLPIWNYKGLFSVLMKYMKVLRYATLIDVFPIKAVAAFPQGYSALTLENYEALREWENIILTIAEKATPLGIGKKERVLLLEHLKSTRGYITHREDGYYLVDDSKKVEIRLKHHKAFRETRFWKVDVDFKFTDIERIRNEHAEKFKELLNRDYDVVINASDQGIGKNWTLSNHIKMLHSYNEKLKVLFVAPRKRILIELEKNLRKALGDSIKISKTFSDWEVELEKVDTFYEVPRFDEDSKSATRKLLEALNDETNVILATSQAFSYFVHSGTPKILAKADFVIFDEFINSGAPAIEAILGFLRQFSKRKKNSKLKKVIITDASLTCAKLVKKAFEEHISKEGEVYTPLMTYISPKGEIQGEIVESFKVGTLNFAYYRRLLDFPLNFYALGFYFEGYLPDWERLLRDLSTLLWKHGKVNLWEHLKQNKVIFYIDNKVYVEDLAKYLSEKGYKTVAIHSGTVDKLIDLDANVAGTSTLAFGSNLENHEILIVLPPYKGHNYEDRAYKVELFRQVIKRMRGKEKQLKHVVFVGFANQENGQSIEFHRAKNFIANVLTNRKFHVLLPMHSGDVLFTIFAGMPREKTKIPLERFLRDYMPKLKRILYASGFSVHETFTVSFGEEKTIELPIPYVVYRLDKWRLAKQFGVEVEVTGKGERAKEEFFRVLDDDSFNDELLTLYQLVKGRSEKEVSKAKEFFKDEFNGLNTYQIAHYLTERLTPKYILATYSSILLVSSMYPVYSPDWKDLRLVESPLYKVFLGDSKYIEIPVIVKDGPFEAPGVLIHHPAIETPATREGKTFEEKIRFILRKERLKENTLFLPNLWRML
;
A
#
# COMPACT_ATOMS: atom_id res chain seq x y z
N MET A 1 -17.47 15.23 -26.43
CA MET A 1 -16.37 16.17 -26.72
C MET A 1 -15.53 15.69 -27.89
N ASN A 2 -15.06 16.60 -28.75
CA ASN A 2 -14.07 16.26 -29.79
C ASN A 2 -12.64 16.25 -29.20
N SER A 3 -11.68 15.65 -29.91
CA SER A 3 -10.27 15.54 -29.46
C SER A 3 -9.56 16.90 -29.32
N GLU A 4 -9.98 17.91 -30.08
CA GLU A 4 -9.41 19.26 -30.02
C GLU A 4 -9.83 20.02 -28.76
N SER A 5 -11.10 19.92 -28.32
CA SER A 5 -11.55 20.47 -27.04
C SER A 5 -10.73 19.91 -25.88
N ILE A 6 -10.50 18.59 -25.85
CA ILE A 6 -9.74 17.93 -24.77
C ILE A 6 -8.30 18.45 -24.68
N LYS A 7 -7.64 18.62 -25.83
CA LYS A 7 -6.27 19.15 -25.93
C LYS A 7 -6.19 20.60 -25.47
N LEU A 8 -7.20 21.41 -25.81
CA LEU A 8 -7.27 22.81 -25.41
C LEU A 8 -7.49 22.97 -23.91
N ILE A 9 -8.44 22.25 -23.32
CA ILE A 9 -8.71 22.28 -21.87
C ILE A 9 -7.48 21.86 -21.09
N SER A 10 -6.80 20.81 -21.53
CA SER A 10 -5.54 20.37 -20.92
C SER A 10 -4.43 21.41 -21.03
N THR A 11 -4.41 22.22 -22.09
CA THR A 11 -3.47 23.33 -22.24
C THR A 11 -3.78 24.44 -21.23
N LEU A 12 -5.06 24.83 -21.09
CA LEU A 12 -5.48 25.85 -20.14
C LEU A 12 -5.14 25.46 -18.70
N TYR A 13 -5.38 24.20 -18.32
CA TYR A 13 -4.98 23.68 -17.01
C TYR A 13 -3.46 23.70 -16.79
N GLY A 14 -2.67 23.40 -17.82
CA GLY A 14 -1.21 23.47 -17.71
C GLY A 14 -0.69 24.88 -17.52
N GLU A 15 -1.25 25.84 -18.25
CA GLU A 15 -0.86 27.26 -18.15
C GLU A 15 -1.30 27.86 -16.81
N ALA A 16 -2.46 27.49 -16.28
CA ALA A 16 -2.90 27.85 -14.93
C ALA A 16 -1.86 27.44 -13.88
N PHE A 17 -1.36 26.20 -13.94
CA PHE A 17 -0.32 25.73 -13.04
C PHE A 17 1.01 26.49 -13.20
N GLU A 18 1.49 26.70 -14.42
CA GLU A 18 2.76 27.41 -14.69
C GLU A 18 2.73 28.86 -14.21
N ILE A 19 1.62 29.58 -14.41
CA ILE A 19 1.42 30.94 -13.89
C ILE A 19 1.57 30.94 -12.36
N GLY A 20 0.95 29.96 -11.69
CA GLY A 20 1.06 29.78 -10.25
C GLY A 20 2.52 29.66 -9.80
N VAL A 21 3.26 28.71 -10.38
CA VAL A 21 4.67 28.46 -10.03
C VAL A 21 5.52 29.72 -10.17
N ASN A 22 5.42 30.40 -11.30
CA ASN A 22 6.17 31.62 -11.55
C ASN A 22 5.79 32.74 -10.55
N ALA A 23 4.51 32.85 -10.20
CA ALA A 23 4.04 33.81 -9.21
C ALA A 23 4.62 33.54 -7.81
N GLY A 24 4.65 32.27 -7.39
CA GLY A 24 5.18 31.86 -6.09
C GLY A 24 6.68 32.13 -5.94
N ILE A 25 7.44 31.94 -7.02
CA ILE A 25 8.88 32.28 -7.05
C ILE A 25 9.06 33.81 -7.06
N ALA A 26 8.36 34.52 -7.94
CA ALA A 26 8.50 35.97 -8.12
C ALA A 26 8.13 36.79 -6.86
N GLU A 27 7.11 36.36 -6.10
CA GLU A 27 6.64 37.04 -4.89
C GLU A 27 7.73 37.19 -3.83
N THR A 28 8.71 36.28 -3.81
CA THR A 28 9.78 36.27 -2.82
C THR A 28 10.98 37.13 -3.16
N GLN A 29 10.85 37.95 -4.21
CA GLN A 29 11.89 38.88 -4.67
C GLN A 29 13.20 38.24 -5.16
N ARG A 30 13.23 36.91 -5.29
CA ARG A 30 14.38 36.11 -5.76
C ARG A 30 14.18 35.55 -7.16
N GLY A 31 13.07 35.88 -7.83
CA GLY A 31 12.77 35.49 -9.20
C GLY A 31 13.04 36.60 -10.21
N TYR A 32 13.75 36.26 -11.28
CA TYR A 32 14.14 37.13 -12.39
C TYR A 32 13.71 36.48 -13.70
N MET A 33 13.13 37.24 -14.64
CA MET A 33 12.65 36.67 -15.91
C MET A 33 13.54 37.11 -17.08
N ILE A 34 14.51 36.27 -17.47
CA ILE A 34 15.42 36.53 -18.59
C ILE A 34 14.86 36.04 -19.93
N LYS A 35 15.23 36.69 -21.05
CA LYS A 35 14.64 36.42 -22.38
C LYS A 35 15.53 35.56 -23.28
N GLN A 36 16.85 35.58 -23.13
CA GLN A 36 17.78 34.78 -23.94
C GLN A 36 18.84 34.07 -23.08
N LEU A 37 19.56 33.11 -23.70
CA LEU A 37 20.51 32.23 -22.98
C LEU A 37 21.78 32.94 -22.55
N ASN A 38 22.34 33.78 -23.42
CA ASN A 38 23.65 34.38 -23.17
C ASN A 38 23.61 35.28 -21.92
N ASP A 39 22.41 35.72 -21.57
CA ASP A 39 22.08 36.54 -20.42
C ASP A 39 22.36 35.87 -19.06
N TRP A 40 22.56 34.55 -18.91
CA TRP A 40 22.80 33.96 -17.56
C TRP A 40 24.25 34.13 -17.09
N GLU A 41 25.23 34.05 -18.00
CA GLU A 41 26.63 34.39 -17.70
C GLU A 41 26.74 35.91 -17.51
N GLU A 42 26.08 36.68 -18.37
CA GLU A 42 25.99 38.14 -18.26
C GLU A 42 25.21 38.60 -17.01
N PHE A 43 24.26 37.80 -16.50
CA PHE A 43 23.48 38.12 -15.29
C PHE A 43 24.37 38.34 -14.06
N PHE A 44 25.53 37.70 -14.00
CA PHE A 44 26.52 37.95 -12.94
C PHE A 44 27.08 39.35 -13.01
N ASP A 45 27.28 39.86 -14.22
CA ASP A 45 27.91 41.14 -14.52
C ASP A 45 26.92 42.32 -14.53
N LEU A 46 25.61 42.05 -14.52
CA LEU A 46 24.57 43.08 -14.44
C LEU A 46 24.60 43.83 -13.11
N ASP A 47 24.35 45.14 -13.15
CA ASP A 47 24.18 45.94 -11.96
C ASP A 47 22.79 45.74 -11.30
N ASP A 48 22.59 46.33 -10.12
CA ASP A 48 21.34 46.22 -9.36
C ASP A 48 20.14 46.84 -10.11
N GLU A 49 20.36 47.87 -10.95
CA GLU A 49 19.31 48.55 -11.70
C GLU A 49 18.81 47.66 -12.84
N GLU A 50 19.71 47.02 -13.58
CA GLU A 50 19.39 46.06 -14.63
C GLU A 50 18.72 44.79 -14.07
N LYS A 51 19.23 44.27 -12.94
CA LYS A 51 18.60 43.14 -12.23
C LYS A 51 17.18 43.46 -11.76
N ASN A 52 16.92 44.72 -11.34
CA ASN A 52 15.58 45.15 -10.96
C ASN A 52 14.58 45.11 -12.13
N GLN A 53 15.01 45.40 -13.37
CA GLN A 53 14.13 45.28 -14.54
C GLN A 53 13.67 43.83 -14.78
N TYR A 54 14.58 42.86 -14.63
CA TYR A 54 14.25 41.44 -14.73
C TYR A 54 13.33 40.95 -13.61
N LYS A 55 13.45 41.55 -12.42
CA LYS A 55 12.59 41.30 -11.27
C LYS A 55 11.19 41.87 -11.45
N GLU A 56 11.06 43.10 -11.96
CA GLU A 56 9.77 43.69 -12.33
C GLU A 56 9.02 42.86 -13.38
N LEU A 57 9.76 42.34 -14.35
CA LEU A 57 9.24 41.43 -15.36
C LEU A 57 8.70 40.12 -14.75
N ALA A 58 9.35 39.57 -13.74
CA ALA A 58 8.87 38.39 -13.03
C ALA A 58 7.60 38.68 -12.20
N LEU A 59 7.52 39.86 -11.56
CA LEU A 59 6.37 40.29 -10.74
C LEU A 59 5.04 40.38 -11.51
N LYS A 60 5.07 40.38 -12.85
CA LYS A 60 3.84 40.27 -13.67
C LYS A 60 3.02 39.03 -13.31
N TYR A 61 3.67 37.91 -13.00
CA TYR A 61 2.99 36.66 -12.64
C TYR A 61 2.31 36.76 -11.27
N THR A 62 2.91 37.45 -10.29
CA THR A 62 2.26 37.74 -9.00
C THR A 62 1.00 38.61 -9.20
N LYS A 63 1.05 39.60 -10.10
CA LYS A 63 -0.12 40.41 -10.46
C LYS A 63 -1.22 39.57 -11.11
N TYR A 64 -0.88 38.70 -12.06
CA TYR A 64 -1.81 37.77 -12.70
C TYR A 64 -2.48 36.85 -11.68
N TYR A 65 -1.69 36.22 -10.81
CA TYR A 65 -2.18 35.34 -9.76
C TYR A 65 -3.16 36.06 -8.83
N ASN A 66 -2.79 37.23 -8.29
CA ASN A 66 -3.63 37.98 -7.37
C ASN A 66 -4.93 38.47 -8.03
N LYS A 67 -4.90 38.86 -9.31
CA LYS A 67 -6.11 39.22 -10.08
C LYS A 67 -7.07 38.04 -10.15
N ILE A 68 -6.57 36.85 -10.47
CA ILE A 68 -7.41 35.65 -10.66
C ILE A 68 -7.96 35.12 -9.33
N VAL A 69 -7.14 35.05 -8.28
CA VAL A 69 -7.48 34.32 -7.04
C VAL A 69 -8.32 35.14 -6.05
N ASN A 70 -8.20 36.47 -6.06
CA ASN A 70 -8.94 37.35 -5.14
C ASN A 70 -10.34 37.72 -5.66
N GLU A 71 -10.68 37.34 -6.89
CA GLU A 71 -12.00 37.54 -7.48
C GLU A 71 -12.94 36.37 -7.18
N GLU A 72 -14.24 36.60 -7.24
CA GLU A 72 -15.23 35.51 -7.26
C GLU A 72 -14.95 34.55 -8.42
N LEU A 73 -15.20 33.25 -8.22
CA LEU A 73 -14.82 32.17 -9.15
C LEU A 73 -15.07 32.46 -10.64
N ASN A 74 -16.23 33.05 -10.98
CA ASN A 74 -16.57 33.37 -12.37
C ASN A 74 -15.72 34.51 -12.93
N LYS A 75 -15.52 35.58 -12.16
CA LYS A 75 -14.69 36.73 -12.57
C LYS A 75 -13.21 36.35 -12.64
N GLY A 76 -12.73 35.59 -11.66
CA GLY A 76 -11.36 35.08 -11.66
C GLY A 76 -11.07 34.21 -12.89
N PHE A 77 -12.02 33.37 -13.31
CA PHE A 77 -11.88 32.60 -14.55
C PHE A 77 -11.82 33.50 -15.80
N GLU A 78 -12.69 34.50 -15.91
CA GLU A 78 -12.64 35.48 -17.01
C GLU A 78 -11.29 36.20 -17.07
N SER A 79 -10.78 36.63 -15.92
CA SER A 79 -9.45 37.23 -15.76
C SER A 79 -8.33 36.29 -16.23
N PHE A 80 -8.40 34.99 -15.92
CA PHE A 80 -7.43 34.00 -16.40
C PHE A 80 -7.44 33.89 -17.93
N LEU A 81 -8.62 33.85 -18.55
CA LEU A 81 -8.76 33.74 -20.01
C LEU A 81 -8.23 34.95 -20.74
N GLU A 82 -8.51 36.14 -20.22
CA GLU A 82 -7.98 37.39 -20.74
C GLU A 82 -6.44 37.34 -20.77
N ILE A 83 -5.82 36.89 -19.68
CA ILE A 83 -4.36 36.74 -19.58
C ILE A 83 -3.84 35.68 -20.55
N TYR A 84 -4.49 34.53 -20.65
CA TYR A 84 -4.07 33.46 -21.54
C TYR A 84 -4.11 33.88 -23.02
N LEU A 85 -5.24 34.44 -23.46
CA LEU A 85 -5.48 34.86 -24.84
C LEU A 85 -4.54 35.98 -25.27
N ASN A 86 -4.43 37.03 -24.45
CA ASN A 86 -3.78 38.27 -24.86
C ASN A 86 -2.28 38.29 -24.58
N VAL A 87 -1.79 37.43 -23.68
CA VAL A 87 -0.38 37.43 -23.27
C VAL A 87 0.27 36.09 -23.59
N ILE A 88 -0.21 35.00 -22.99
CA ILE A 88 0.50 33.71 -22.99
C ILE A 88 0.47 33.07 -24.38
N GLN A 89 -0.68 33.01 -25.04
CA GLN A 89 -0.84 32.36 -26.35
C GLN A 89 0.04 32.99 -27.44
N HIS A 90 0.37 34.28 -27.32
CA HIS A 90 1.27 34.96 -28.25
C HIS A 90 2.73 34.52 -28.13
N GLU A 91 3.16 34.10 -26.93
CA GLU A 91 4.51 33.62 -26.62
C GLU A 91 4.71 32.13 -26.93
N ARG A 92 3.61 31.37 -27.14
CA ARG A 92 3.64 29.92 -27.37
C ARG A 92 3.67 29.52 -28.85
N ARG A 93 4.25 28.35 -29.11
CA ARG A 93 4.30 27.73 -30.46
C ARG A 93 2.95 27.15 -30.92
N VAL A 94 2.11 26.71 -29.99
CA VAL A 94 0.77 26.17 -30.26
C VAL A 94 -0.24 27.27 -30.01
N LYS A 95 -1.08 27.57 -31.00
CA LYS A 95 -2.14 28.58 -30.94
C LYS A 95 -3.48 27.92 -31.23
N PHE A 96 -4.53 28.38 -30.58
CA PHE A 96 -5.89 27.87 -30.76
C PHE A 96 -6.79 28.99 -31.33
N GLY A 97 -7.77 28.62 -32.16
CA GLY A 97 -8.73 29.59 -32.68
C GLY A 97 -9.67 30.11 -31.59
N GLU A 98 -10.14 31.35 -31.71
CA GLU A 98 -11.07 31.94 -30.73
C GLU A 98 -12.37 31.12 -30.58
N ASP A 99 -12.86 30.52 -31.67
CA ASP A 99 -14.06 29.68 -31.66
C ASP A 99 -13.86 28.36 -30.91
N ASP A 100 -12.68 27.73 -31.05
CA ASP A 100 -12.31 26.52 -30.31
C ASP A 100 -12.19 26.82 -28.82
N ILE A 101 -11.64 28.00 -28.49
CA ILE A 101 -11.55 28.50 -27.12
C ILE A 101 -12.96 28.67 -26.57
N ARG A 102 -13.84 29.45 -27.20
CA ARG A 102 -15.22 29.65 -26.73
C ARG A 102 -15.98 28.34 -26.51
N LYS A 103 -15.78 27.34 -27.38
CA LYS A 103 -16.37 26.01 -27.23
C LYS A 103 -15.79 25.26 -26.02
N ALA A 104 -14.46 25.20 -25.91
CA ALA A 104 -13.79 24.58 -24.77
C ALA A 104 -14.16 25.25 -23.44
N LEU A 105 -14.35 26.58 -23.40
CA LEU A 105 -14.73 27.31 -22.19
C LEU A 105 -16.09 26.94 -21.62
N SER A 106 -17.00 26.46 -22.45
CA SER A 106 -18.28 25.90 -21.97
C SER A 106 -18.13 24.52 -21.30
N GLU A 107 -16.99 23.86 -21.54
CA GLU A 107 -16.67 22.50 -21.08
C GLU A 107 -15.55 22.48 -20.00
N VAL A 108 -14.91 23.62 -19.70
CA VAL A 108 -13.86 23.75 -18.65
C VAL A 108 -14.48 23.91 -17.26
N ASP A 109 -14.03 23.09 -16.31
CA ASP A 109 -14.30 23.36 -14.90
C ASP A 109 -13.43 24.53 -14.40
N LYS A 110 -14.09 25.64 -14.07
CA LYS A 110 -13.47 26.88 -13.57
C LYS A 110 -12.77 26.68 -12.22
N ARG A 111 -13.26 25.76 -11.37
CA ARG A 111 -12.65 25.46 -10.06
C ARG A 111 -11.28 24.83 -10.23
N ASN A 112 -11.13 23.95 -11.23
CA ASN A 112 -9.84 23.32 -11.54
C ASN A 112 -8.78 24.34 -11.94
N ILE A 113 -9.13 25.41 -12.67
CA ILE A 113 -8.18 26.48 -13.04
C ILE A 113 -7.63 27.17 -11.78
N VAL A 114 -8.51 27.59 -10.86
CA VAL A 114 -8.11 28.27 -9.62
C VAL A 114 -7.33 27.32 -8.71
N ALA A 115 -7.74 26.06 -8.61
CA ALA A 115 -7.03 25.05 -7.83
C ALA A 115 -5.61 24.81 -8.36
N LEU A 116 -5.44 24.71 -9.68
CA LEU A 116 -4.13 24.53 -10.32
C LEU A 116 -3.22 25.76 -10.20
N LEU A 117 -3.78 26.96 -10.30
CA LEU A 117 -3.05 28.21 -10.01
C LEU A 117 -2.50 28.24 -8.59
N ARG A 118 -3.33 27.93 -7.59
CA ARG A 118 -2.92 27.88 -6.17
C ARG A 118 -1.88 26.80 -5.93
N LEU A 119 -2.10 25.60 -6.47
CA LEU A 119 -1.16 24.49 -6.37
C LEU A 119 0.19 24.83 -7.00
N GLY A 120 0.19 25.49 -8.17
CA GLY A 120 1.40 26.01 -8.79
C GLY A 120 2.12 27.01 -7.89
N HIS A 121 1.40 27.97 -7.31
CA HIS A 121 1.97 28.99 -6.41
C HIS A 121 2.66 28.38 -5.20
N GLU A 122 2.04 27.40 -4.54
CA GLU A 122 2.65 26.66 -3.45
C GLU A 122 3.92 25.91 -3.88
N VAL A 123 3.89 25.23 -5.03
CA VAL A 123 5.06 24.55 -5.60
C VAL A 123 6.19 25.54 -5.84
N GLY A 124 5.90 26.71 -6.41
CA GLY A 124 6.87 27.79 -6.61
C GLY A 124 7.52 28.25 -5.31
N ARG A 125 6.71 28.43 -4.25
CA ARG A 125 7.22 28.81 -2.92
C ARG A 125 8.08 27.74 -2.27
N GLU A 126 7.71 26.48 -2.38
CA GLU A 126 8.47 25.38 -1.77
C GLU A 126 9.83 25.16 -2.44
N LEU A 127 9.94 25.39 -3.75
CA LEU A 127 11.23 25.34 -4.46
C LEU A 127 12.25 26.32 -3.86
N LEU A 128 11.79 27.40 -3.21
CA LEU A 128 12.66 28.36 -2.54
C LEU A 128 13.25 27.83 -1.23
N GLU A 129 12.66 26.82 -0.58
CA GLU A 129 13.25 26.19 0.62
C GLU A 129 14.55 25.42 0.27
N TRP A 130 14.82 25.20 -1.01
CA TRP A 130 15.91 24.33 -1.47
C TRP A 130 17.25 25.02 -1.66
N SER A 131 17.23 26.34 -1.74
CA SER A 131 18.40 27.16 -2.04
C SER A 131 18.22 28.52 -1.40
N ASN A 132 19.31 29.20 -1.06
CA ASN A 132 19.29 30.63 -0.74
C ASN A 132 19.58 31.50 -1.98
N GLY A 133 19.74 30.90 -3.17
CA GLY A 133 20.07 31.56 -4.42
C GLY A 133 18.89 32.09 -5.27
N ASP A 134 19.20 32.86 -6.31
CA ASP A 134 18.24 33.48 -7.21
C ASP A 134 17.74 32.53 -8.31
N PHE A 135 16.55 32.79 -8.81
CA PHE A 135 15.85 31.99 -9.82
C PHE A 135 15.73 32.78 -11.12
N LEU A 136 16.35 32.27 -12.18
CA LEU A 136 16.15 32.76 -13.54
C LEU A 136 15.01 31.98 -14.19
N LEU A 137 13.87 32.62 -14.43
CA LEU A 137 12.65 32.06 -15.01
C LEU A 137 12.65 32.14 -16.53
N GLN A 138 12.20 31.07 -17.17
CA GLN A 138 12.08 30.85 -18.62
C GLN A 138 13.36 31.02 -19.47
N PRO A 139 14.55 30.55 -19.04
CA PRO A 139 15.76 30.68 -19.84
C PRO A 139 15.72 29.79 -21.09
N LYS A 140 16.18 30.29 -22.24
CA LYS A 140 16.15 29.55 -23.52
C LYS A 140 17.50 28.89 -23.85
N VAL A 141 17.74 27.62 -23.49
CA VAL A 141 19.02 26.91 -23.75
C VAL A 141 19.07 26.23 -25.12
N ALA A 142 19.89 26.67 -26.06
CA ALA A 142 20.24 25.91 -27.30
C ALA A 142 19.05 25.25 -28.04
N LYS A 143 18.03 26.05 -28.44
CA LYS A 143 16.73 25.63 -29.05
C LYS A 143 15.81 24.79 -28.15
N LEU A 144 16.22 24.53 -26.92
CA LEU A 144 15.44 23.93 -25.85
C LEU A 144 15.07 25.06 -24.84
N TYR A 145 14.14 24.78 -23.91
CA TYR A 145 13.57 25.77 -22.99
C TYR A 145 13.39 25.11 -21.62
N PRO A 146 14.40 25.15 -20.71
CA PRO A 146 14.10 24.98 -19.29
C PRO A 146 13.19 26.13 -18.84
N ASP A 147 12.34 25.85 -17.86
CA ASP A 147 11.49 26.89 -17.30
C ASP A 147 12.16 27.61 -16.12
N PHE A 148 13.26 27.08 -15.55
CA PHE A 148 14.08 27.81 -14.59
C PHE A 148 15.55 27.34 -14.44
N ILE A 149 16.40 28.22 -13.89
CA ILE A 149 17.77 27.94 -13.40
C ILE A 149 17.93 28.59 -12.01
N ILE A 150 18.53 27.87 -11.05
CA ILE A 150 18.87 28.39 -9.71
C ILE A 150 20.36 28.71 -9.65
N ILE A 151 20.68 29.92 -9.20
CA ILE A 151 22.04 30.45 -9.13
C ILE A 151 22.34 30.91 -7.70
N GLU A 152 23.49 30.56 -7.15
CA GLU A 152 23.95 31.01 -5.83
C GLU A 152 25.43 31.43 -5.92
N GLY A 153 25.70 32.72 -5.67
CA GLY A 153 26.98 33.32 -6.04
C GLY A 153 27.17 33.19 -7.55
N GLU A 154 28.34 32.76 -8.01
CA GLU A 154 28.65 32.47 -9.43
C GLU A 154 28.32 31.03 -9.86
N SER A 155 27.66 30.25 -9.00
CA SER A 155 27.46 28.81 -9.22
C SER A 155 26.02 28.46 -9.55
N ILE A 156 25.82 27.64 -10.59
CA ILE A 156 24.51 27.05 -10.89
C ILE A 156 24.27 25.90 -9.91
N LYS A 157 23.18 25.98 -9.15
CA LYS A 157 22.77 24.95 -8.19
C LYS A 157 21.69 24.04 -8.74
N ALA A 158 20.83 24.53 -9.63
CA ALA A 158 19.77 23.70 -10.21
C ALA A 158 19.27 24.18 -11.58
N VAL A 159 18.64 23.28 -12.33
CA VAL A 159 17.91 23.54 -13.58
C VAL A 159 16.58 22.80 -13.60
N GLY A 160 15.54 23.32 -14.25
CA GLY A 160 14.30 22.56 -14.38
C GLY A 160 13.30 22.94 -15.47
N ASP A 161 12.26 22.12 -15.60
CA ASP A 161 11.19 22.19 -16.60
C ASP A 161 9.81 22.09 -15.88
N PHE A 162 9.00 23.15 -15.96
CA PHE A 162 7.67 23.32 -15.38
C PHE A 162 6.53 22.93 -16.33
N LYS A 163 6.77 22.84 -17.64
CA LYS A 163 5.71 22.52 -18.60
C LYS A 163 5.01 21.22 -18.26
N THR A 164 3.75 21.35 -17.86
CA THR A 164 2.86 20.24 -17.58
C THR A 164 2.53 19.55 -18.89
N TYR A 165 2.84 18.26 -18.97
CA TYR A 165 2.57 17.51 -20.20
C TYR A 165 1.05 17.42 -20.40
N MET A 166 0.56 17.88 -21.55
CA MET A 166 -0.88 18.04 -21.86
C MET A 166 -1.69 16.77 -21.56
N GLY A 167 -1.11 15.59 -21.77
CA GLY A 167 -1.76 14.31 -21.48
C GLY A 167 -1.84 13.92 -20.00
N PHE A 168 -1.51 14.80 -19.04
CA PHE A 168 -1.77 14.62 -17.60
C PHE A 168 -3.21 14.96 -17.24
N PHE A 169 -3.73 16.08 -17.74
CA PHE A 169 -5.07 16.56 -17.39
C PHE A 169 -6.19 15.80 -18.10
N GLU A 170 -5.86 15.08 -19.17
CA GLU A 170 -6.74 14.12 -19.85
C GLU A 170 -6.93 12.80 -19.08
N ARG A 171 -6.34 12.66 -17.88
CA ARG A 171 -6.20 11.39 -17.17
C ARG A 171 -6.84 11.43 -15.79
N ASP A 172 -7.59 10.40 -15.46
CA ASP A 172 -8.15 10.23 -14.13
C ASP A 172 -7.08 9.95 -13.07
N LEU A 173 -7.48 9.99 -11.79
CA LEU A 173 -6.63 9.74 -10.62
C LEU A 173 -5.99 8.33 -10.61
N THR A 174 -6.45 7.40 -11.44
CA THR A 174 -5.87 6.06 -11.56
C THR A 174 -4.62 6.05 -12.45
N SER A 175 -4.34 7.15 -13.16
CA SER A 175 -3.26 7.21 -14.13
C SER A 175 -1.84 7.07 -13.56
N VAL A 176 -1.07 6.12 -14.11
CA VAL A 176 0.37 5.89 -13.86
C VAL A 176 1.19 7.17 -13.96
N VAL A 177 0.73 8.08 -14.82
CA VAL A 177 1.40 9.32 -15.16
C VAL A 177 1.41 10.29 -13.99
N TRP A 178 0.36 10.32 -13.15
CA TRP A 178 0.30 11.10 -11.90
C TRP A 178 1.37 10.72 -10.88
N GLN A 179 1.97 9.57 -11.08
CA GLN A 179 2.57 8.82 -10.01
C GLN A 179 4.08 8.68 -10.15
N LEU A 180 4.65 8.93 -11.32
CA LEU A 180 6.07 8.74 -11.68
C LEU A 180 6.97 9.90 -11.25
N ASN A 181 7.80 9.64 -10.24
CA ASN A 181 8.84 10.55 -9.79
C ASN A 181 10.10 9.78 -9.36
N PHE A 182 11.25 10.02 -10.01
CA PHE A 182 12.40 9.11 -9.90
C PHE A 182 13.23 9.26 -8.63
N ASP A 183 13.23 10.40 -7.96
CA ASP A 183 13.95 10.59 -6.68
C ASP A 183 13.32 9.79 -5.54
N PHE A 184 12.14 9.30 -5.80
CA PHE A 184 11.21 8.78 -4.84
C PHE A 184 11.06 7.26 -4.90
N TYR A 185 11.88 6.59 -5.73
CA TYR A 185 11.98 5.14 -5.76
C TYR A 185 13.41 4.69 -5.51
N ASN A 186 13.53 3.53 -4.84
CA ASN A 186 14.73 2.75 -5.01
C ASN A 186 14.83 2.35 -6.50
N ARG A 187 15.82 2.91 -7.21
CA ARG A 187 16.06 2.67 -8.64
C ARG A 187 16.17 1.18 -8.97
N GLU A 188 16.82 0.40 -8.10
CA GLU A 188 16.97 -1.05 -8.27
C GLU A 188 15.61 -1.74 -8.13
N GLU A 189 14.78 -1.36 -7.16
CA GLU A 189 13.43 -1.89 -6.99
C GLU A 189 12.51 -1.57 -8.18
N LEU A 190 12.58 -0.34 -8.68
CA LEU A 190 11.90 0.09 -9.90
C LEU A 190 12.27 -0.80 -11.09
N LEU A 191 13.56 -1.00 -11.31
CA LEU A 191 14.07 -1.81 -12.42
C LEU A 191 13.73 -3.30 -12.29
N HIS A 192 13.55 -3.81 -11.07
CA HIS A 192 13.19 -5.21 -10.83
C HIS A 192 11.70 -5.50 -11.04
N ARG A 193 10.82 -4.53 -10.77
CA ARG A 193 9.36 -4.73 -10.81
C ARG A 193 8.70 -4.25 -12.11
N ILE A 194 9.46 -3.63 -13.02
CA ILE A 194 8.88 -3.04 -14.23
C ILE A 194 8.35 -4.07 -15.23
N ASN A 195 7.05 -4.01 -15.49
CA ASN A 195 6.31 -4.84 -16.44
C ASN A 195 5.98 -4.09 -17.74
N HIS A 196 5.63 -4.84 -18.78
CA HIS A 196 5.11 -4.28 -20.02
C HIS A 196 3.77 -3.57 -19.80
N LEU A 197 3.62 -2.37 -20.36
CA LEU A 197 2.39 -1.56 -20.27
C LEU A 197 1.55 -1.69 -21.56
N PRO A 198 0.27 -1.30 -21.59
CA PRO A 198 -0.48 -1.17 -22.81
C PRO A 198 -0.03 0.14 -23.45
N ILE A 199 -0.27 0.27 -24.74
CA ILE A 199 0.24 1.42 -25.48
C ILE A 199 -0.28 2.78 -24.96
N TRP A 200 -1.52 2.84 -24.44
CA TRP A 200 -2.10 4.08 -23.91
C TRP A 200 -1.42 4.58 -22.62
N ASN A 201 -0.99 3.68 -21.72
CA ASN A 201 -0.22 4.06 -20.52
C ASN A 201 1.25 4.29 -20.86
N TYR A 202 1.79 3.48 -21.78
CA TYR A 202 3.17 3.66 -22.24
C TYR A 202 3.36 5.04 -22.89
N LYS A 203 2.39 5.55 -23.67
CA LYS A 203 2.37 6.94 -24.18
C LYS A 203 2.59 7.96 -23.06
N GLY A 204 1.92 7.77 -21.92
CA GLY A 204 2.05 8.62 -20.75
C GLY A 204 3.43 8.53 -20.10
N LEU A 205 3.88 7.30 -19.77
CA LEU A 205 5.20 7.03 -19.23
C LEU A 205 6.30 7.62 -20.12
N PHE A 206 6.26 7.34 -21.43
CA PHE A 206 7.25 7.83 -22.39
C PHE A 206 7.40 9.35 -22.34
N SER A 207 6.31 10.06 -22.15
CA SER A 207 6.31 11.53 -22.07
C SER A 207 6.90 12.05 -20.77
N VAL A 208 6.67 11.34 -19.66
CA VAL A 208 7.35 11.61 -18.38
C VAL A 208 8.86 11.37 -18.52
N LEU A 209 9.26 10.23 -19.08
CA LEU A 209 10.68 9.91 -19.33
C LEU A 209 11.35 10.96 -20.22
N MET A 210 10.64 11.43 -21.25
CA MET A 210 11.10 12.51 -22.13
C MET A 210 11.38 13.80 -21.36
N LYS A 211 10.57 14.15 -20.36
CA LYS A 211 10.80 15.33 -19.51
C LYS A 211 12.09 15.18 -18.71
N TYR A 212 12.34 14.03 -18.09
CA TYR A 212 13.61 13.78 -17.40
C TYR A 212 14.81 13.84 -18.34
N MET A 213 14.72 13.22 -19.52
CA MET A 213 15.81 13.27 -20.51
C MET A 213 16.12 14.70 -20.96
N LYS A 214 15.10 15.58 -21.08
CA LYS A 214 15.32 17.01 -21.35
C LYS A 214 16.12 17.69 -20.24
N VAL A 215 15.77 17.44 -18.97
CA VAL A 215 16.47 18.02 -17.82
C VAL A 215 17.93 17.53 -17.74
N LEU A 216 18.18 16.23 -17.92
CA LEU A 216 19.56 15.69 -17.95
C LEU A 216 20.38 16.30 -19.10
N ARG A 217 19.75 16.53 -20.25
CA ARG A 217 20.38 17.21 -21.39
C ARG A 217 20.72 18.67 -21.06
N TYR A 218 19.87 19.38 -20.32
CA TYR A 218 20.19 20.74 -19.84
C TYR A 218 21.41 20.74 -18.93
N ALA A 219 21.45 19.84 -17.94
CA ALA A 219 22.59 19.70 -17.04
C ALA A 219 23.89 19.39 -17.80
N THR A 220 23.82 18.58 -18.86
CA THR A 220 24.97 18.28 -19.73
C THR A 220 25.45 19.50 -20.52
N LEU A 221 24.54 20.37 -20.98
CA LEU A 221 24.90 21.58 -21.74
C LEU A 221 25.49 22.69 -20.87
N ILE A 222 25.08 22.75 -19.60
CA ILE A 222 25.54 23.76 -18.64
C ILE A 222 26.94 23.44 -18.11
N ASP A 223 27.25 22.15 -17.92
CA ASP A 223 28.60 21.67 -17.56
C ASP A 223 29.19 22.29 -16.27
N VAL A 224 28.33 22.53 -15.27
CA VAL A 224 28.74 23.01 -13.94
C VAL A 224 28.19 22.04 -12.89
N PHE A 225 29.08 21.28 -12.24
CA PHE A 225 28.72 20.30 -11.21
C PHE A 225 29.24 20.71 -9.83
N PRO A 226 28.57 20.33 -8.74
CA PRO A 226 27.32 19.56 -8.68
C PRO A 226 26.09 20.40 -9.03
N ILE A 227 25.10 19.79 -9.71
CA ILE A 227 23.85 20.45 -10.09
C ILE A 227 22.63 19.59 -9.72
N LYS A 228 21.56 20.23 -9.28
CA LYS A 228 20.25 19.59 -9.07
C LYS A 228 19.38 19.72 -10.33
N ALA A 229 18.91 18.61 -10.87
CA ALA A 229 18.05 18.55 -12.04
C ALA A 229 16.58 18.35 -11.60
N VAL A 230 15.70 19.30 -11.91
CA VAL A 230 14.31 19.31 -11.43
C VAL A 230 13.29 19.12 -12.56
N ALA A 231 12.36 18.18 -12.39
CA ALA A 231 11.20 18.00 -13.26
C ALA A 231 9.91 18.17 -12.46
N ALA A 232 9.10 19.18 -12.77
CA ALA A 232 7.82 19.42 -12.08
C ALA A 232 6.62 18.78 -12.80
N PHE A 233 5.61 18.42 -12.02
CA PHE A 233 4.37 17.79 -12.42
C PHE A 233 3.22 18.46 -11.64
N PRO A 234 1.95 18.34 -12.07
CA PRO A 234 0.88 19.06 -11.38
C PRO A 234 0.71 18.63 -9.92
N GLN A 235 1.13 17.42 -9.52
CA GLN A 235 1.03 16.93 -8.13
C GLN A 235 2.36 16.97 -7.34
N GLY A 236 3.45 17.49 -7.92
CA GLY A 236 4.76 17.55 -7.24
C GLY A 236 5.93 17.66 -8.21
N TYR A 237 7.16 17.60 -7.73
CA TYR A 237 8.37 17.66 -8.57
C TYR A 237 9.37 16.57 -8.17
N SER A 238 10.27 16.20 -9.07
CA SER A 238 11.43 15.33 -8.87
C SER A 238 12.69 16.18 -8.95
N ALA A 239 13.61 16.09 -7.98
CA ALA A 239 14.96 16.62 -8.14
C ALA A 239 16.10 15.63 -7.93
N LEU A 240 16.86 15.44 -9.01
CA LEU A 240 18.03 14.58 -9.08
C LEU A 240 19.26 15.39 -8.68
N THR A 241 20.07 14.90 -7.74
CA THR A 241 21.41 15.50 -7.52
C THR A 241 22.42 14.84 -8.43
N LEU A 242 23.11 15.64 -9.26
CA LEU A 242 24.08 15.20 -10.24
C LEU A 242 25.45 15.74 -9.83
N GLU A 243 26.27 14.87 -9.24
CA GLU A 243 27.60 15.23 -8.74
C GLU A 243 28.64 15.36 -9.86
N ASN A 244 28.44 14.65 -10.97
CA ASN A 244 29.37 14.59 -12.10
C ASN A 244 28.72 13.93 -13.33
N TYR A 245 29.49 13.83 -14.42
CA TYR A 245 29.10 13.14 -15.65
C TYR A 245 28.77 11.65 -15.49
N GLU A 246 29.35 10.95 -14.51
CA GLU A 246 29.04 9.55 -14.25
C GLU A 246 27.61 9.40 -13.70
N ALA A 247 27.23 10.24 -12.75
CA ALA A 247 25.86 10.31 -12.22
C ALA A 247 24.83 10.63 -13.31
N LEU A 248 25.17 11.52 -14.25
CA LEU A 248 24.35 11.80 -15.44
C LEU A 248 24.11 10.55 -16.28
N ARG A 249 25.18 9.82 -16.64
CA ARG A 249 25.10 8.59 -17.44
C ARG A 249 24.33 7.48 -16.73
N GLU A 250 24.48 7.36 -15.42
CA GLU A 250 23.71 6.42 -14.61
C GLU A 250 22.21 6.67 -14.75
N TRP A 251 21.79 7.93 -14.60
CA TRP A 251 20.40 8.34 -14.76
C TRP A 251 19.85 8.11 -16.17
N GLU A 252 20.61 8.46 -17.20
CA GLU A 252 20.24 8.16 -18.59
C GLU A 252 20.00 6.66 -18.79
N ASN A 253 20.89 5.80 -18.28
CA ASN A 253 20.77 4.36 -18.39
C ASN A 253 19.53 3.82 -17.66
N ILE A 254 19.23 4.34 -16.47
CA ILE A 254 18.02 3.97 -15.71
C ILE A 254 16.77 4.32 -16.51
N ILE A 255 16.66 5.53 -17.03
CA ILE A 255 15.50 6.00 -17.81
C ILE A 255 15.29 5.15 -19.06
N LEU A 256 16.38 4.85 -19.79
CA LEU A 256 16.31 3.99 -20.98
C LEU A 256 15.90 2.56 -20.64
N THR A 257 16.41 2.00 -19.54
CA THR A 257 16.05 0.65 -19.09
C THR A 257 14.56 0.56 -18.70
N ILE A 258 14.03 1.60 -18.05
CA ILE A 258 12.61 1.71 -17.71
C ILE A 258 11.76 1.76 -18.97
N ALA A 259 12.12 2.62 -19.93
CA ALA A 259 11.42 2.71 -21.22
C ALA A 259 11.37 1.36 -21.93
N GLU A 260 12.51 0.67 -21.99
CA GLU A 260 12.63 -0.63 -22.65
C GLU A 260 11.75 -1.69 -21.97
N LYS A 261 11.88 -1.86 -20.65
CA LYS A 261 11.14 -2.89 -19.91
C LYS A 261 9.63 -2.62 -19.89
N ALA A 262 9.20 -1.35 -19.85
CA ALA A 262 7.78 -0.99 -19.90
C ALA A 262 7.16 -1.02 -21.30
N THR A 263 7.97 -1.13 -22.36
CA THR A 263 7.47 -1.12 -23.73
C THR A 263 6.42 -2.22 -23.93
N PRO A 264 5.25 -1.93 -24.53
CA PRO A 264 4.23 -2.94 -24.78
C PRO A 264 4.76 -4.16 -25.55
N LEU A 265 4.32 -5.36 -25.14
CA LEU A 265 4.75 -6.64 -25.73
C LEU A 265 4.51 -6.69 -27.25
N GLY A 266 3.43 -6.05 -27.73
CA GLY A 266 3.06 -6.01 -29.14
C GLY A 266 3.94 -5.12 -30.02
N ILE A 267 4.83 -4.29 -29.46
CA ILE A 267 5.78 -3.46 -30.21
C ILE A 267 6.99 -4.30 -30.61
N GLY A 268 7.29 -4.33 -31.92
CA GLY A 268 8.42 -5.04 -32.50
C GLY A 268 9.79 -4.51 -32.06
N LYS A 269 10.84 -5.32 -32.24
CA LYS A 269 12.21 -4.95 -31.85
C LYS A 269 12.71 -3.68 -32.54
N LYS A 270 12.35 -3.44 -33.81
CA LYS A 270 12.79 -2.25 -34.56
C LYS A 270 12.15 -0.98 -34.01
N GLU A 271 10.85 -1.02 -33.74
CA GLU A 271 10.09 0.09 -33.16
C GLU A 271 10.55 0.39 -31.73
N ARG A 272 10.94 -0.63 -30.95
CA ARG A 272 11.57 -0.44 -29.63
C ARG A 272 12.86 0.37 -29.70
N VAL A 273 13.76 0.02 -30.63
CA VAL A 273 15.01 0.78 -30.83
C VAL A 273 14.71 2.24 -31.18
N LEU A 274 13.77 2.48 -32.10
CA LEU A 274 13.36 3.83 -32.49
C LEU A 274 12.78 4.64 -31.31
N LEU A 275 11.96 4.02 -30.46
CA LEU A 275 11.44 4.65 -29.25
C LEU A 275 12.58 5.10 -28.33
N LEU A 276 13.56 4.24 -28.07
CA LEU A 276 14.70 4.56 -27.21
C LEU A 276 15.61 5.65 -27.83
N GLU A 277 15.81 5.65 -29.15
CA GLU A 277 16.56 6.70 -29.86
C GLU A 277 15.88 8.07 -29.78
N HIS A 278 14.56 8.12 -29.96
CA HIS A 278 13.78 9.36 -29.87
C HIS A 278 13.71 9.88 -28.43
N LEU A 279 13.68 8.96 -27.46
CA LEU A 279 13.80 9.29 -26.04
C LEU A 279 15.14 9.94 -25.73
N LYS A 280 16.25 9.32 -26.17
CA LYS A 280 17.61 9.83 -25.97
C LYS A 280 17.86 11.16 -26.65
N SER A 281 17.31 11.35 -27.85
CA SER A 281 17.46 12.61 -28.60
C SER A 281 16.54 13.73 -28.12
N THR A 282 15.65 13.46 -27.16
CA THR A 282 14.64 14.38 -26.61
C THR A 282 13.74 15.02 -27.66
N ARG A 283 13.45 14.30 -28.76
CA ARG A 283 12.74 14.81 -29.96
C ARG A 283 11.45 14.07 -30.31
N GLY A 284 11.06 13.03 -29.57
CA GLY A 284 9.86 12.24 -29.88
C GLY A 284 8.72 12.39 -28.90
N TYR A 285 7.49 12.23 -29.38
CA TYR A 285 6.32 11.97 -28.55
C TYR A 285 5.41 10.91 -29.20
N ILE A 286 4.56 10.27 -28.39
CA ILE A 286 3.59 9.29 -28.87
C ILE A 286 2.22 9.95 -28.96
N THR A 287 1.52 9.79 -30.08
CA THR A 287 0.13 10.25 -30.28
C THR A 287 -0.81 9.10 -30.64
N HIS A 288 -2.11 9.32 -30.45
CA HIS A 288 -3.17 8.38 -30.82
C HIS A 288 -4.04 9.01 -31.90
N ARG A 289 -4.34 8.26 -32.95
CA ARG A 289 -5.29 8.59 -34.03
C ARG A 289 -6.27 7.44 -34.18
N GLU A 290 -7.33 7.64 -34.95
CA GLU A 290 -8.40 6.64 -35.15
C GLU A 290 -7.88 5.27 -35.59
N ASP A 291 -6.78 5.22 -36.34
CA ASP A 291 -6.21 3.99 -36.88
C ASP A 291 -5.01 3.44 -36.07
N GLY A 292 -4.64 4.07 -34.96
CA GLY A 292 -3.66 3.54 -34.00
C GLY A 292 -2.71 4.57 -33.39
N TYR A 293 -1.56 4.09 -32.92
CA TYR A 293 -0.55 4.88 -32.22
C TYR A 293 0.65 5.19 -33.08
N TYR A 294 1.20 6.40 -32.92
CA TYR A 294 2.29 6.92 -33.74
C TYR A 294 3.37 7.53 -32.86
N LEU A 295 4.63 7.27 -33.19
CA LEU A 295 5.79 8.03 -32.70
C LEU A 295 6.03 9.19 -33.68
N VAL A 296 6.03 10.42 -33.18
CA VAL A 296 6.22 11.64 -33.98
C VAL A 296 7.54 12.29 -33.58
N ASP A 297 8.37 12.64 -34.57
CA ASP A 297 9.57 13.47 -34.38
C ASP A 297 9.20 14.96 -34.54
N ASP A 298 9.32 15.71 -33.44
CA ASP A 298 9.01 17.15 -33.35
C ASP A 298 9.80 18.00 -34.37
N SER A 299 10.99 17.56 -34.77
CA SER A 299 11.92 18.32 -35.60
C SER A 299 11.76 18.06 -37.11
N LYS A 300 11.35 16.84 -37.47
CA LYS A 300 11.29 16.39 -38.87
C LYS A 300 9.87 16.17 -39.39
N LYS A 301 8.85 16.27 -38.52
CA LYS A 301 7.44 15.95 -38.84
C LYS A 301 7.28 14.53 -39.42
N VAL A 302 8.16 13.60 -39.05
CA VAL A 302 8.09 12.20 -39.46
C VAL A 302 7.23 11.46 -38.45
N GLU A 303 6.25 10.71 -38.95
CA GLU A 303 5.36 9.89 -38.12
C GLU A 303 5.58 8.41 -38.41
N ILE A 304 5.93 7.66 -37.38
CA ILE A 304 6.18 6.22 -37.46
C ILE A 304 5.01 5.52 -36.76
N ARG A 305 4.21 4.79 -37.52
CA ARG A 305 3.14 3.97 -36.94
C ARG A 305 3.74 2.89 -36.05
N LEU A 306 3.40 2.90 -34.78
CA LEU A 306 3.78 1.85 -33.84
C LEU A 306 2.93 0.63 -34.17
N LYS A 307 3.51 -0.32 -34.90
CA LYS A 307 2.86 -1.61 -35.18
C LYS A 307 2.59 -2.31 -33.85
N HIS A 308 1.36 -2.21 -33.39
CA HIS A 308 0.85 -2.97 -32.27
C HIS A 308 0.22 -4.23 -32.83
N HIS A 309 0.93 -5.36 -32.79
CA HIS A 309 0.28 -6.62 -33.11
C HIS A 309 -0.87 -6.84 -32.11
N LYS A 310 -2.09 -7.04 -32.60
CA LYS A 310 -3.27 -7.39 -31.76
C LYS A 310 -3.08 -8.67 -30.95
N ALA A 311 -2.06 -9.46 -31.24
CA ALA A 311 -1.74 -10.64 -30.49
C ALA A 311 -0.78 -10.30 -29.34
N PHE A 312 -1.32 -10.17 -28.12
CA PHE A 312 -0.64 -10.86 -27.02
C PHE A 312 -0.27 -12.25 -27.55
N ARG A 313 0.99 -12.70 -27.42
CA ARG A 313 1.24 -14.13 -27.63
C ARG A 313 0.20 -14.86 -26.79
N GLU A 314 -0.59 -15.76 -27.40
CA GLU A 314 -1.69 -16.52 -26.77
C GLU A 314 -1.26 -17.40 -25.57
N THR A 315 0.00 -17.26 -25.13
CA THR A 315 0.53 -17.92 -23.96
C THR A 315 -0.15 -17.37 -22.72
N ARG A 316 -1.23 -18.04 -22.34
CA ARG A 316 -1.95 -17.83 -21.09
C ARG A 316 -1.44 -18.70 -19.94
N PHE A 317 -0.48 -19.62 -20.19
CA PHE A 317 0.17 -20.42 -19.14
C PHE A 317 1.54 -20.95 -19.55
N TRP A 318 2.46 -21.11 -18.59
CA TRP A 318 3.78 -21.74 -18.78
C TRP A 318 4.47 -22.07 -17.43
N LYS A 319 5.55 -22.86 -17.47
CA LYS A 319 6.48 -23.05 -16.33
C LYS A 319 7.37 -21.81 -16.16
N VAL A 320 7.67 -21.40 -14.94
CA VAL A 320 8.55 -20.26 -14.68
C VAL A 320 9.94 -20.77 -14.31
N ASP A 321 10.96 -20.34 -15.06
CA ASP A 321 12.35 -20.66 -14.77
C ASP A 321 12.85 -19.77 -13.62
N VAL A 322 13.37 -20.40 -12.56
CA VAL A 322 13.90 -19.72 -11.38
C VAL A 322 15.30 -20.25 -11.06
N ASP A 323 16.23 -19.35 -10.70
CA ASP A 323 17.60 -19.72 -10.33
C ASP A 323 17.65 -20.10 -8.85
N PHE A 324 17.40 -21.38 -8.55
CA PHE A 324 17.31 -21.90 -7.19
C PHE A 324 18.23 -23.11 -6.99
N LYS A 325 19.16 -23.01 -6.04
CA LYS A 325 20.09 -24.11 -5.69
C LYS A 325 19.59 -24.85 -4.45
N PHE A 326 19.34 -26.14 -4.60
CA PHE A 326 18.99 -27.02 -3.49
C PHE A 326 20.17 -27.22 -2.54
N THR A 327 19.90 -27.17 -1.23
CA THR A 327 20.88 -27.37 -0.16
C THR A 327 20.53 -28.60 0.67
N ASP A 328 21.54 -29.30 1.16
CA ASP A 328 21.37 -30.42 2.09
C ASP A 328 20.71 -29.97 3.41
N ILE A 329 19.44 -30.33 3.60
CA ILE A 329 18.61 -29.88 4.72
C ILE A 329 19.19 -30.30 6.07
N GLU A 330 19.69 -31.52 6.21
CA GLU A 330 20.20 -32.02 7.49
C GLU A 330 21.50 -31.33 7.87
N ARG A 331 22.41 -31.20 6.90
CA ARG A 331 23.66 -30.44 7.10
C ARG A 331 23.36 -29.01 7.54
N ILE A 332 22.44 -28.31 6.87
CA ILE A 332 22.05 -26.93 7.21
C ILE A 332 21.41 -26.84 8.61
N ARG A 333 20.60 -27.82 9.01
CA ARG A 333 20.02 -27.86 10.37
C ARG A 333 21.09 -28.04 11.44
N ASN A 334 22.09 -28.90 11.20
CA ASN A 334 23.18 -29.12 12.15
C ASN A 334 24.07 -27.88 12.29
N GLU A 335 24.51 -27.31 11.15
CA GLU A 335 25.26 -26.05 11.12
C GLU A 335 24.47 -24.92 11.83
N HIS A 336 23.15 -24.87 11.61
CA HIS A 336 22.29 -23.89 12.27
C HIS A 336 22.24 -24.06 13.79
N ALA A 337 22.06 -25.30 14.25
CA ALA A 337 21.99 -25.60 15.67
C ALA A 337 23.29 -25.25 16.41
N GLU A 338 24.45 -25.54 15.80
CA GLU A 338 25.76 -25.18 16.34
C GLU A 338 25.93 -23.66 16.43
N LYS A 339 25.70 -22.94 15.33
CA LYS A 339 25.87 -21.49 15.29
C LYS A 339 24.89 -20.78 16.22
N PHE A 340 23.63 -21.23 16.28
CA PHE A 340 22.64 -20.60 17.15
C PHE A 340 23.00 -20.80 18.62
N LYS A 341 23.44 -22.00 19.03
CA LYS A 341 23.93 -22.24 20.39
C LYS A 341 25.12 -21.35 20.75
N GLU A 342 26.05 -21.17 19.81
CA GLU A 342 27.19 -20.25 19.99
C GLU A 342 26.71 -18.83 20.32
N LEU A 343 25.77 -18.28 19.54
CA LEU A 343 25.20 -16.95 19.77
C LEU A 343 24.40 -16.84 21.07
N LEU A 344 23.71 -17.92 21.46
CA LEU A 344 23.00 -18.00 22.74
C LEU A 344 23.96 -18.00 23.94
N ASN A 345 25.21 -18.43 23.78
CA ASN A 345 26.22 -18.43 24.84
C ASN A 345 27.12 -17.17 24.85
N ARG A 346 27.21 -16.42 23.76
CA ARG A 346 27.99 -15.15 23.68
C ARG A 346 27.34 -14.00 24.45
N ASP A 347 28.12 -12.96 24.76
CA ASP A 347 27.69 -11.77 25.49
C ASP A 347 26.91 -10.77 24.62
N TYR A 348 25.70 -11.18 24.23
CA TYR A 348 24.70 -10.34 23.55
C TYR A 348 23.46 -10.20 24.42
N ASP A 349 22.86 -9.02 24.46
CA ASP A 349 21.63 -8.79 25.22
C ASP A 349 20.40 -9.30 24.47
N VAL A 350 20.41 -9.17 23.15
CA VAL A 350 19.31 -9.59 22.27
C VAL A 350 19.85 -10.44 21.13
N VAL A 351 19.27 -11.62 20.93
CA VAL A 351 19.59 -12.49 19.79
C VAL A 351 18.36 -12.63 18.90
N ILE A 352 18.47 -12.16 17.67
CA ILE A 352 17.42 -12.26 16.65
C ILE A 352 17.78 -13.42 15.72
N ASN A 353 17.03 -14.53 15.81
CA ASN A 353 17.15 -15.64 14.87
C ASN A 353 16.07 -15.54 13.79
N ALA A 354 16.45 -14.91 12.67
CA ALA A 354 15.63 -14.73 11.50
C ALA A 354 15.72 -15.87 10.48
N SER A 355 16.22 -17.04 10.92
CA SER A 355 16.37 -18.21 10.04
C SER A 355 15.02 -18.79 9.62
N ASP A 356 15.03 -19.47 8.48
CA ASP A 356 13.83 -20.00 7.84
C ASP A 356 13.05 -20.99 8.72
N GLN A 357 11.74 -21.07 8.50
CA GLN A 357 10.89 -22.06 9.14
C GLN A 357 11.39 -23.49 8.85
N GLY A 358 11.28 -24.40 9.81
CA GLY A 358 11.70 -25.81 9.65
C GLY A 358 13.20 -26.07 9.79
N ILE A 359 14.02 -25.05 10.10
CA ILE A 359 15.46 -25.20 10.34
C ILE A 359 15.82 -25.70 11.75
N GLY A 360 14.86 -25.73 12.67
CA GLY A 360 15.09 -26.23 14.04
C GLY A 360 15.33 -25.17 15.11
N LYS A 361 14.81 -23.94 14.95
CA LYS A 361 14.88 -22.87 15.96
C LYS A 361 14.36 -23.32 17.33
N ASN A 362 13.12 -23.82 17.39
CA ASN A 362 12.47 -24.21 18.64
C ASN A 362 13.12 -25.45 19.27
N TRP A 363 13.61 -26.39 18.44
CA TRP A 363 14.37 -27.55 18.91
C TRP A 363 15.69 -27.15 19.56
N THR A 364 16.44 -26.24 18.92
CA THR A 364 17.70 -25.72 19.46
C THR A 364 17.47 -24.94 20.75
N LEU A 365 16.42 -24.12 20.83
CA LEU A 365 16.03 -23.40 22.06
C LEU A 365 15.65 -24.34 23.19
N SER A 366 14.85 -25.37 22.92
CA SER A 366 14.45 -26.37 23.92
C SER A 366 15.67 -27.08 24.53
N ASN A 367 16.61 -27.48 23.67
CA ASN A 367 17.87 -28.10 24.11
C ASN A 367 18.75 -27.15 24.90
N HIS A 368 18.76 -25.86 24.54
CA HIS A 368 19.51 -24.85 25.28
C HIS A 368 18.88 -24.59 26.67
N ILE A 369 17.55 -24.50 26.76
CA ILE A 369 16.83 -24.38 28.05
C ILE A 369 17.12 -25.61 28.92
N LYS A 370 17.09 -26.82 28.34
CA LYS A 370 17.45 -28.07 29.02
C LYS A 370 18.85 -28.01 29.62
N MET A 371 19.82 -27.61 28.80
CA MET A 371 21.20 -27.47 29.23
C MET A 371 21.32 -26.45 30.39
N LEU A 372 20.73 -25.27 30.26
CA LEU A 372 20.77 -24.24 31.30
C LEU A 372 20.11 -24.68 32.60
N HIS A 373 18.99 -25.41 32.52
CA HIS A 373 18.30 -25.93 33.69
C HIS A 373 19.17 -26.95 34.45
N SER A 374 19.94 -27.79 33.74
CA SER A 374 20.89 -28.72 34.37
C SER A 374 22.01 -28.04 35.16
N TYR A 375 22.32 -26.78 34.87
CA TYR A 375 23.29 -25.97 35.63
C TYR A 375 22.64 -25.08 36.68
N ASN A 376 21.35 -24.76 36.54
CA ASN A 376 20.61 -23.91 37.45
C ASN A 376 19.15 -24.34 37.52
N GLU A 377 18.81 -25.12 38.54
CA GLU A 377 17.44 -25.58 38.80
C GLU A 377 16.46 -24.43 39.09
N LYS A 378 16.95 -23.21 39.39
CA LYS A 378 16.15 -21.99 39.59
C LYS A 378 16.04 -21.11 38.35
N LEU A 379 16.43 -21.61 37.17
CA LEU A 379 16.30 -20.91 35.91
C LEU A 379 14.85 -20.46 35.68
N LYS A 380 14.65 -19.17 35.37
CA LYS A 380 13.35 -18.61 34.97
C LYS A 380 13.35 -18.17 33.51
N VAL A 381 12.53 -18.83 32.69
CA VAL A 381 12.33 -18.51 31.27
C VAL A 381 10.88 -18.10 31.04
N LEU A 382 10.68 -16.94 30.41
CA LEU A 382 9.38 -16.56 29.87
C LEU A 382 9.39 -16.80 28.35
N PHE A 383 8.54 -17.70 27.87
CA PHE A 383 8.38 -18.00 26.46
C PHE A 383 7.03 -17.46 25.98
N VAL A 384 7.07 -16.54 25.02
CA VAL A 384 5.91 -15.87 24.45
C VAL A 384 5.78 -16.29 22.99
N ALA A 385 4.60 -16.76 22.59
CA ALA A 385 4.29 -17.10 21.20
C ALA A 385 2.83 -16.74 20.87
N PRO A 386 2.48 -16.45 19.61
CA PRO A 386 1.10 -16.09 19.25
C PRO A 386 0.09 -17.20 19.54
N ARG A 387 0.51 -18.47 19.53
CA ARG A 387 -0.41 -19.63 19.47
C ARG A 387 -0.20 -20.61 20.61
N LYS A 388 -1.31 -21.01 21.26
CA LYS A 388 -1.33 -22.04 22.33
C LYS A 388 -0.64 -23.34 21.92
N ARG A 389 -0.80 -23.80 20.68
CA ARG A 389 -0.21 -25.06 20.19
C ARG A 389 1.32 -25.07 20.24
N ILE A 390 1.98 -23.98 19.82
CA ILE A 390 3.45 -23.86 19.86
C ILE A 390 3.94 -24.06 21.30
N LEU A 391 3.22 -23.45 22.25
CA LEU A 391 3.50 -23.55 23.67
C LEU A 391 3.27 -24.98 24.21
N ILE A 392 2.18 -25.64 23.82
CA ILE A 392 1.89 -27.03 24.23
C ILE A 392 2.93 -28.01 23.67
N GLU A 393 3.37 -27.83 22.42
CA GLU A 393 4.42 -28.67 21.82
C GLU A 393 5.77 -28.46 22.51
N LEU A 394 6.11 -27.21 22.84
CA LEU A 394 7.28 -26.87 23.63
C LEU A 394 7.21 -27.52 25.03
N GLU A 395 6.06 -27.46 25.71
CA GLU A 395 5.84 -28.14 27.00
C GLU A 395 6.12 -29.64 26.87
N LYS A 396 5.53 -30.30 25.86
CA LYS A 396 5.74 -31.74 25.63
C LYS A 396 7.21 -32.08 25.42
N ASN A 397 7.93 -31.27 24.65
CA ASN A 397 9.36 -31.48 24.39
C ASN A 397 10.21 -31.30 25.66
N LEU A 398 9.92 -30.27 26.46
CA LEU A 398 10.60 -30.02 27.73
C LEU A 398 10.33 -31.14 28.75
N ARG A 399 9.06 -31.53 28.93
CA ARG A 399 8.67 -32.62 29.84
C ARG A 399 9.23 -33.97 29.41
N LYS A 400 9.26 -34.27 28.10
CA LYS A 400 9.90 -35.50 27.60
C LYS A 400 11.39 -35.55 27.94
N ALA A 401 12.07 -34.41 27.97
CA ALA A 401 13.50 -34.33 28.18
C ALA A 401 13.93 -34.21 29.66
N LEU A 402 13.06 -33.66 30.51
CA LEU A 402 13.38 -33.29 31.90
C LEU A 402 12.42 -33.92 32.94
N GLY A 403 11.35 -34.59 32.51
CA GLY A 403 10.33 -35.14 33.40
C GLY A 403 9.65 -34.05 34.23
N ASP A 404 9.34 -34.37 35.48
CA ASP A 404 8.68 -33.46 36.43
C ASP A 404 9.65 -32.52 37.17
N SER A 405 10.96 -32.60 36.88
CA SER A 405 11.96 -31.69 37.45
C SER A 405 11.77 -30.23 37.01
N ILE A 406 11.16 -30.02 35.85
CA ILE A 406 10.86 -28.70 35.32
C ILE A 406 9.43 -28.26 35.68
N LYS A 407 9.30 -27.20 36.48
CA LYS A 407 8.00 -26.60 36.80
C LYS A 407 7.58 -25.66 35.68
N ILE A 408 6.49 -25.99 34.99
CA ILE A 408 5.96 -25.22 33.85
C ILE A 408 4.60 -24.61 34.23
N SER A 409 4.47 -23.30 34.07
CA SER A 409 3.18 -22.60 34.17
C SER A 409 2.72 -22.13 32.79
N LYS A 410 1.40 -22.10 32.61
CA LYS A 410 0.74 -21.68 31.36
C LYS A 410 -0.14 -20.48 31.63
N THR A 411 0.02 -19.44 30.84
CA THR A 411 -0.83 -18.27 30.86
C THR A 411 -1.35 -18.00 29.46
N PHE A 412 -2.59 -18.42 29.23
CA PHE A 412 -3.29 -18.11 27.99
C PHE A 412 -4.34 -17.06 28.29
N SER A 413 -4.52 -16.09 27.39
CA SER A 413 -5.76 -15.33 27.33
C SER A 413 -6.62 -15.94 26.23
N ASP A 414 -7.82 -16.34 26.59
CA ASP A 414 -8.80 -16.88 25.66
C ASP A 414 -9.61 -15.70 25.17
N TRP A 415 -9.48 -15.39 23.88
CA TRP A 415 -10.45 -14.56 23.19
C TRP A 415 -11.26 -15.56 22.39
N GLU A 416 -12.57 -15.62 22.60
CA GLU A 416 -13.43 -16.06 21.51
C GLU A 416 -13.30 -14.99 20.44
N VAL A 417 -12.63 -15.33 19.34
CA VAL A 417 -12.72 -14.55 18.11
C VAL A 417 -14.08 -14.90 17.54
N GLU A 418 -15.10 -14.17 17.98
CA GLU A 418 -16.36 -14.18 17.24
C GLU A 418 -16.09 -13.41 15.95
N LEU A 419 -16.13 -14.16 14.87
CA LEU A 419 -16.21 -13.58 13.54
C LEU A 419 -17.60 -12.96 13.40
N GLU A 420 -17.71 -11.67 13.70
CA GLU A 420 -18.88 -10.92 13.27
C GLU A 420 -18.82 -10.81 11.74
N LYS A 421 -19.66 -11.62 11.09
CA LYS A 421 -19.79 -11.64 9.65
C LYS A 421 -20.50 -10.36 9.25
N VAL A 422 -19.75 -9.41 8.71
CA VAL A 422 -20.31 -8.16 8.21
C VAL A 422 -20.01 -7.93 6.74
N ASP A 423 -19.21 -8.76 6.06
CA ASP A 423 -19.05 -8.90 4.58
C ASP A 423 -17.63 -9.31 4.23
N THR A 424 -16.68 -8.94 5.09
CA THR A 424 -15.38 -9.59 5.25
C THR A 424 -15.17 -9.85 6.74
N PHE A 425 -14.36 -10.86 7.03
CA PHE A 425 -14.06 -11.25 8.41
C PHE A 425 -13.08 -10.24 8.97
N TYR A 426 -13.52 -9.42 9.93
CA TYR A 426 -12.60 -8.80 10.85
C TYR A 426 -12.76 -9.49 12.20
N GLU A 427 -11.63 -9.70 12.86
CA GLU A 427 -11.60 -10.30 14.18
C GLU A 427 -12.18 -9.29 15.17
N VAL A 428 -13.33 -9.61 15.77
CA VAL A 428 -13.83 -8.88 16.93
C VAL A 428 -13.36 -9.64 18.16
N PRO A 429 -12.45 -9.07 18.94
CA PRO A 429 -12.13 -9.62 20.25
C PRO A 429 -13.37 -9.59 21.13
N ARG A 430 -13.93 -10.75 21.51
CA ARG A 430 -14.71 -10.80 22.74
C ARG A 430 -13.74 -10.90 23.90
N PHE A 431 -13.73 -9.85 24.72
CA PHE A 431 -13.03 -9.86 25.99
C PHE A 431 -13.83 -10.71 26.95
N ASP A 432 -13.26 -11.83 27.33
CA ASP A 432 -13.67 -12.45 28.58
C ASP A 432 -13.28 -11.49 29.73
N GLU A 433 -14.14 -11.36 30.73
CA GLU A 433 -13.82 -10.61 31.97
C GLU A 433 -12.52 -11.13 32.63
N ASP A 434 -12.09 -12.33 32.22
CA ASP A 434 -10.89 -13.05 32.63
C ASP A 434 -9.55 -12.50 32.06
N SER A 435 -9.54 -11.45 31.23
CA SER A 435 -8.29 -10.79 30.79
C SER A 435 -7.46 -10.22 31.96
N LYS A 436 -8.11 -9.77 33.05
CA LYS A 436 -7.45 -9.41 34.32
C LYS A 436 -6.82 -10.63 35.03
N SER A 437 -7.32 -11.84 34.77
CA SER A 437 -6.82 -13.11 35.30
C SER A 437 -5.48 -13.51 34.69
N ALA A 438 -5.26 -13.27 33.39
CA ALA A 438 -4.02 -13.65 32.69
C ALA A 438 -2.79 -12.89 33.23
N THR A 439 -2.89 -11.57 33.41
CA THR A 439 -1.80 -10.76 34.01
C THR A 439 -1.47 -11.23 35.43
N ARG A 440 -2.49 -11.53 36.23
CA ARG A 440 -2.32 -12.04 37.59
C ARG A 440 -1.63 -13.40 37.59
N LYS A 441 -2.11 -14.36 36.81
CA LYS A 441 -1.53 -15.71 36.66
C LYS A 441 -0.06 -15.67 36.21
N LEU A 442 0.28 -14.76 35.30
CA LEU A 442 1.66 -14.59 34.83
C LEU A 442 2.57 -13.99 35.91
N LEU A 443 2.07 -13.00 36.67
CA LEU A 443 2.79 -12.41 37.80
C LEU A 443 2.97 -13.39 38.97
N GLU A 444 1.96 -14.20 39.27
CA GLU A 444 2.02 -15.31 40.22
C GLU A 444 3.07 -16.32 39.78
N ALA A 445 3.05 -16.77 38.52
CA ALA A 445 4.06 -17.68 37.98
C ALA A 445 5.50 -17.11 38.03
N LEU A 446 5.66 -15.79 37.83
CA LEU A 446 6.94 -15.10 38.02
C LEU A 446 7.38 -15.06 39.49
N ASN A 447 6.46 -15.13 40.46
CA ASN A 447 6.77 -15.13 41.89
C ASN A 447 6.99 -16.54 42.47
N ASP A 448 6.36 -17.57 41.89
CA ASP A 448 6.40 -18.94 42.39
C ASP A 448 7.68 -19.68 42.00
N GLU A 449 7.81 -20.96 42.37
CA GLU A 449 8.94 -21.82 41.99
C GLU A 449 8.91 -22.28 40.52
N THR A 450 8.11 -21.64 39.66
CA THR A 450 8.01 -21.97 38.23
C THR A 450 9.33 -21.69 37.50
N ASN A 451 9.80 -22.65 36.71
CA ASN A 451 10.98 -22.54 35.86
C ASN A 451 10.68 -21.94 34.50
N VAL A 452 9.63 -22.42 33.84
CA VAL A 452 9.24 -21.99 32.49
C VAL A 452 7.81 -21.50 32.49
N ILE A 453 7.62 -20.27 32.03
CA ILE A 453 6.32 -19.63 31.90
C ILE A 453 6.00 -19.55 30.42
N LEU A 454 4.94 -20.23 30.00
CA LEU A 454 4.48 -20.26 28.62
C LEU A 454 3.28 -19.32 28.49
N ALA A 455 3.45 -18.24 27.73
CA ALA A 455 2.44 -17.20 27.57
C ALA A 455 2.07 -16.98 26.11
N THR A 456 0.79 -16.73 25.83
CA THR A 456 0.42 -16.22 24.50
C THR A 456 0.87 -14.77 24.33
N SER A 457 1.22 -14.35 23.11
CA SER A 457 1.53 -12.94 22.81
C SER A 457 0.42 -11.98 23.23
N GLN A 458 -0.83 -12.44 23.16
CA GLN A 458 -1.99 -11.70 23.64
C GLN A 458 -1.97 -11.51 25.16
N ALA A 459 -1.68 -12.56 25.94
CA ALA A 459 -1.53 -12.45 27.39
C ALA A 459 -0.38 -11.50 27.77
N PHE A 460 0.71 -11.49 26.99
CA PHE A 460 1.83 -10.57 27.16
C PHE A 460 1.46 -9.11 26.84
N SER A 461 0.57 -8.87 25.87
CA SER A 461 0.16 -7.51 25.47
C SER A 461 -0.54 -6.69 26.56
N TYR A 462 -1.05 -7.33 27.62
CA TYR A 462 -1.65 -6.66 28.77
C TYR A 462 -0.63 -6.26 29.85
N PHE A 463 0.63 -6.68 29.71
CA PHE A 463 1.65 -6.61 30.76
C PHE A 463 2.48 -5.30 30.75
N VAL A 464 2.25 -4.45 29.74
CA VAL A 464 3.26 -3.59 29.10
C VAL A 464 4.00 -2.62 30.04
N HIS A 465 3.35 -2.06 31.06
CA HIS A 465 3.99 -1.03 31.89
C HIS A 465 4.21 -1.38 33.36
N SER A 466 3.22 -1.93 34.06
CA SER A 466 3.35 -2.21 35.49
C SER A 466 4.14 -3.49 35.79
N GLY A 467 4.19 -4.43 34.84
CA GLY A 467 4.81 -5.73 35.01
C GLY A 467 6.28 -5.79 34.59
N THR A 468 6.71 -4.97 33.61
CA THR A 468 8.06 -5.02 33.03
C THR A 468 9.19 -5.00 34.07
N PRO A 469 9.16 -4.14 35.11
CA PRO A 469 10.16 -4.17 36.17
C PRO A 469 10.27 -5.54 36.87
N LYS A 470 9.15 -6.26 37.03
CA LYS A 470 9.12 -7.59 37.66
C LYS A 470 9.73 -8.66 36.75
N ILE A 471 9.46 -8.63 35.43
CA ILE A 471 10.14 -9.53 34.49
C ILE A 471 11.65 -9.28 34.54
N LEU A 472 12.07 -8.03 34.44
CA LEU A 472 13.49 -7.64 34.47
C LEU A 472 14.20 -8.04 35.77
N ALA A 473 13.47 -8.12 36.89
CA ALA A 473 14.02 -8.53 38.18
C ALA A 473 14.06 -10.05 38.40
N LYS A 474 13.19 -10.82 37.73
CA LYS A 474 12.97 -12.25 38.05
C LYS A 474 13.37 -13.22 36.95
N ALA A 475 13.11 -12.89 35.69
CA ALA A 475 13.42 -13.74 34.55
C ALA A 475 14.93 -13.73 34.24
N ASP A 476 15.47 -14.89 33.87
CA ASP A 476 16.83 -15.02 33.36
C ASP A 476 16.84 -14.88 31.82
N PHE A 477 15.79 -15.38 31.16
CA PHE A 477 15.61 -15.32 29.70
C PHE A 477 14.17 -14.97 29.33
N VAL A 478 14.00 -14.18 28.27
CA VAL A 478 12.70 -13.91 27.63
C VAL A 478 12.79 -14.28 26.16
N ILE A 479 11.82 -15.05 25.67
CA ILE A 479 11.79 -15.55 24.29
C ILE A 479 10.49 -15.07 23.64
N PHE A 480 10.61 -14.41 22.49
CA PHE A 480 9.50 -14.00 21.63
C PHE A 480 9.56 -14.80 20.33
N ASP A 481 8.70 -15.80 20.19
CA ASP A 481 8.58 -16.61 18.98
C ASP A 481 7.48 -16.08 18.06
N GLU A 482 7.75 -16.11 16.75
CA GLU A 482 6.92 -15.53 15.70
C GLU A 482 6.52 -14.06 15.99
N PHE A 483 7.52 -13.23 16.27
CA PHE A 483 7.38 -11.81 16.66
C PHE A 483 6.43 -11.00 15.77
N ILE A 484 6.63 -11.00 14.45
CA ILE A 484 5.82 -10.28 13.47
C ILE A 484 4.39 -10.86 13.40
N ASN A 485 4.21 -12.14 13.71
CA ASN A 485 2.90 -12.78 13.72
C ASN A 485 2.17 -12.65 15.07
N SER A 486 2.75 -11.96 16.06
CA SER A 486 2.14 -11.78 17.38
C SER A 486 0.95 -10.81 17.41
N GLY A 487 0.65 -10.15 16.30
CA GLY A 487 -0.39 -9.12 16.21
C GLY A 487 0.09 -7.77 16.71
N ALA A 488 -0.54 -6.69 16.23
CA ALA A 488 -0.05 -5.33 16.46
C ALA A 488 0.05 -4.94 17.96
N PRO A 489 -0.93 -5.24 18.84
CA PRO A 489 -0.81 -4.91 20.27
C PRO A 489 0.35 -5.62 20.98
N ALA A 490 0.67 -6.86 20.57
CA ALA A 490 1.77 -7.60 21.17
C ALA A 490 3.13 -7.14 20.63
N ILE A 491 3.25 -6.81 19.35
CA ILE A 491 4.48 -6.20 18.81
C ILE A 491 4.81 -4.91 19.57
N GLU A 492 3.80 -4.07 19.80
CA GLU A 492 3.91 -2.85 20.60
C GLU A 492 4.37 -3.13 22.03
N ALA A 493 3.77 -4.11 22.69
CA ALA A 493 4.17 -4.58 24.02
C ALA A 493 5.63 -5.03 24.09
N ILE A 494 6.08 -5.81 23.10
CA ILE A 494 7.43 -6.35 23.02
C ILE A 494 8.45 -5.23 22.79
N LEU A 495 8.15 -4.28 21.90
CA LEU A 495 9.01 -3.12 21.65
C LEU A 495 9.08 -2.20 22.89
N GLY A 496 7.97 -1.99 23.60
CA GLY A 496 7.93 -1.28 24.87
C GLY A 496 8.76 -1.96 25.96
N PHE A 497 8.70 -3.29 26.04
CA PHE A 497 9.55 -4.09 26.93
C PHE A 497 11.04 -3.93 26.61
N LEU A 498 11.44 -4.02 25.34
CA LEU A 498 12.83 -3.83 24.90
C LEU A 498 13.36 -2.42 25.22
N ARG A 499 12.51 -1.39 25.06
CA ARG A 499 12.82 -0.02 25.47
C ARG A 499 13.12 0.08 26.97
N GLN A 500 12.28 -0.52 27.81
CA GLN A 500 12.52 -0.53 29.27
C GLN A 500 13.75 -1.36 29.64
N PHE A 501 14.00 -2.48 28.96
CA PHE A 501 15.21 -3.28 29.17
C PHE A 501 16.47 -2.47 28.84
N SER A 502 16.48 -1.74 27.71
CA SER A 502 17.56 -0.82 27.35
C SER A 502 17.80 0.26 28.41
N LYS A 503 16.73 0.83 29.00
CA LYS A 503 16.86 1.83 30.07
C LYS A 503 17.34 1.24 31.41
N ARG A 504 17.05 -0.03 31.70
CA ARG A 504 17.25 -0.66 33.03
C ARG A 504 18.23 -1.82 33.05
N LYS A 505 18.97 -2.07 31.96
CA LYS A 505 19.89 -3.22 31.80
C LYS A 505 20.80 -3.43 33.01
N LYS A 506 21.45 -2.38 33.52
CA LYS A 506 22.37 -2.46 34.67
C LYS A 506 21.72 -2.96 35.97
N ASN A 507 20.41 -2.75 36.11
CA ASN A 507 19.63 -3.12 37.31
C ASN A 507 18.72 -4.34 37.05
N SER A 508 18.99 -5.12 36.00
CA SER A 508 18.18 -6.26 35.60
C SER A 508 18.89 -7.59 35.88
N LYS A 509 18.12 -8.59 36.32
CA LYS A 509 18.54 -10.00 36.36
C LYS A 509 18.50 -10.65 34.97
N LEU A 510 17.74 -10.07 34.04
CA LEU A 510 17.56 -10.60 32.69
C LEU A 510 18.89 -10.62 31.95
N LYS A 511 19.32 -11.81 31.55
CA LYS A 511 20.59 -12.02 30.85
C LYS A 511 20.44 -11.84 29.34
N LYS A 512 19.30 -12.28 28.78
CA LYS A 512 19.12 -12.32 27.32
C LYS A 512 17.66 -12.30 26.90
N VAL A 513 17.38 -11.58 25.83
CA VAL A 513 16.13 -11.65 25.06
C VAL A 513 16.41 -12.37 23.75
N ILE A 514 15.53 -13.30 23.36
CA ILE A 514 15.64 -14.05 22.12
C ILE A 514 14.40 -13.79 21.28
N ILE A 515 14.58 -13.40 20.03
CA ILE A 515 13.49 -13.13 19.08
C ILE A 515 13.65 -14.10 17.92
N THR A 516 12.62 -14.89 17.62
CA THR A 516 12.65 -15.88 16.52
C THR A 516 11.58 -15.57 15.49
N ASP A 517 11.96 -15.13 14.29
CA ASP A 517 11.00 -14.84 13.23
C ASP A 517 11.65 -14.80 11.83
N ALA A 518 11.20 -15.66 10.92
CA ALA A 518 11.75 -15.75 9.57
C ALA A 518 11.43 -14.52 8.69
N SER A 519 10.45 -13.70 9.10
CA SER A 519 9.98 -12.50 8.41
C SER A 519 10.90 -11.29 8.65
N LEU A 520 11.81 -11.36 9.63
CA LEU A 520 12.84 -10.35 9.89
C LEU A 520 14.00 -10.50 8.89
N THR A 521 13.72 -10.34 7.61
CA THR A 521 14.57 -10.82 6.51
C THR A 521 15.91 -10.08 6.32
N CYS A 522 16.12 -8.91 6.91
CA CYS A 522 17.35 -8.13 6.73
C CYS A 522 17.78 -7.43 8.02
N ALA A 523 19.06 -7.58 8.40
CA ALA A 523 19.64 -6.93 9.57
C ALA A 523 19.58 -5.40 9.50
N LYS A 524 19.83 -4.80 8.33
CA LYS A 524 19.76 -3.35 8.13
C LYS A 524 18.37 -2.78 8.40
N LEU A 525 17.32 -3.45 7.91
CA LEU A 525 15.93 -3.05 8.17
C LEU A 525 15.58 -3.19 9.66
N VAL A 526 15.94 -4.32 10.25
CA VAL A 526 15.71 -4.61 11.68
C VAL A 526 16.42 -3.60 12.57
N LYS A 527 17.70 -3.32 12.31
CA LYS A 527 18.50 -2.34 13.05
C LYS A 527 17.82 -0.96 13.01
N LYS A 528 17.49 -0.47 11.82
CA LYS A 528 16.85 0.84 11.66
C LYS A 528 15.54 0.92 12.45
N ALA A 529 14.63 -0.06 12.30
CA ALA A 529 13.37 -0.05 13.03
C ALA A 529 13.58 -0.11 14.56
N PHE A 530 14.45 -0.99 15.05
CA PHE A 530 14.69 -1.14 16.49
C PHE A 530 15.36 0.10 17.08
N GLU A 531 16.27 0.76 16.36
CA GLU A 531 16.87 2.04 16.77
C GLU A 531 15.80 3.10 17.05
N GLU A 532 14.81 3.20 16.16
CA GLU A 532 13.71 4.15 16.31
C GLU A 532 12.82 3.81 17.51
N HIS A 533 12.41 2.55 17.65
CA HIS A 533 11.46 2.14 18.70
C HIS A 533 12.06 2.09 20.11
N ILE A 534 13.34 1.72 20.24
CA ILE A 534 14.00 1.51 21.55
C ILE A 534 14.66 2.79 22.06
N SER A 535 15.19 3.65 21.17
CA SER A 535 16.02 4.80 21.59
C SER A 535 15.22 6.10 21.73
N LYS A 536 14.11 6.26 20.99
CA LYS A 536 13.28 7.47 21.04
C LYS A 536 12.29 7.43 22.21
N GLU A 537 11.99 8.60 22.78
CA GLU A 537 10.94 8.75 23.80
C GLU A 537 9.56 8.95 23.14
N GLY A 538 8.50 8.48 23.79
CA GLY A 538 7.13 8.60 23.30
C GLY A 538 6.70 7.53 22.29
N GLU A 539 5.58 7.78 21.62
CA GLU A 539 5.04 6.91 20.58
C GLU A 539 5.89 6.99 19.32
N VAL A 540 6.17 5.83 18.72
CA VAL A 540 6.98 5.69 17.52
C VAL A 540 6.26 4.75 16.57
N TYR A 541 6.14 5.19 15.31
CA TYR A 541 5.64 4.39 14.21
C TYR A 541 6.74 4.22 13.16
N THR A 542 7.03 2.99 12.79
CA THR A 542 7.85 2.66 11.62
C THR A 542 6.94 2.06 10.56
N PRO A 543 6.82 2.67 9.37
CA PRO A 543 6.00 2.11 8.29
C PRO A 543 6.61 0.81 7.74
N LEU A 544 5.91 0.17 6.81
CA LEU A 544 6.46 -0.93 6.01
C LEU A 544 7.80 -0.50 5.38
N MET A 545 8.80 -1.38 5.35
CA MET A 545 10.10 -1.09 4.74
C MET A 545 10.52 -2.22 3.80
N THR A 546 11.09 -1.91 2.64
CA THR A 546 11.79 -2.89 1.81
C THR A 546 13.26 -2.53 1.70
N TYR A 547 14.01 -3.54 1.29
CA TYR A 547 15.40 -3.38 0.91
C TYR A 547 15.72 -4.41 -0.17
N ILE A 548 16.37 -3.94 -1.25
CA ILE A 548 17.01 -4.82 -2.21
C ILE A 548 18.51 -4.81 -1.93
N SER A 549 19.09 -5.98 -1.65
CA SER A 549 20.54 -6.06 -1.40
C SER A 549 21.34 -5.95 -2.71
N PRO A 550 22.23 -4.94 -2.86
CA PRO A 550 22.94 -4.69 -4.12
C PRO A 550 24.06 -5.70 -4.39
N LYS A 551 24.65 -6.33 -3.36
CA LYS A 551 25.77 -7.29 -3.49
C LYS A 551 25.33 -8.72 -3.21
N GLY A 552 26.05 -9.69 -3.78
CA GLY A 552 25.82 -11.15 -3.66
C GLY A 552 25.99 -11.74 -2.25
N GLU A 553 25.55 -11.05 -1.20
CA GLU A 553 25.59 -11.47 0.22
C GLU A 553 24.55 -12.57 0.55
N ILE A 554 24.19 -13.41 -0.41
CA ILE A 554 23.16 -14.43 -0.20
C ILE A 554 23.65 -15.78 -0.69
N GLN A 555 24.67 -16.30 0.00
CA GLN A 555 24.85 -17.74 0.09
C GLN A 555 24.93 -18.17 1.56
N GLY A 556 23.84 -18.79 2.03
CA GLY A 556 23.82 -19.61 3.23
C GLY A 556 23.45 -18.89 4.52
N GLU A 557 24.43 -18.24 5.16
CA GLU A 557 24.37 -17.73 6.54
C GLU A 557 24.72 -16.24 6.60
N ILE A 558 23.96 -15.49 7.39
CA ILE A 558 24.21 -14.08 7.70
C ILE A 558 24.28 -13.97 9.22
N VAL A 559 25.40 -13.46 9.72
CA VAL A 559 25.58 -13.12 11.13
C VAL A 559 26.07 -11.68 11.21
N GLU A 560 25.28 -10.82 11.82
CA GLU A 560 25.63 -9.41 12.03
C GLU A 560 25.44 -9.03 13.49
N SER A 561 26.29 -8.13 14.00
CA SER A 561 26.12 -7.57 15.34
C SER A 561 26.04 -6.06 15.27
N PHE A 562 25.12 -5.48 16.03
CA PHE A 562 24.92 -4.03 16.10
C PHE A 562 24.47 -3.62 17.50
N LYS A 563 24.51 -2.32 17.81
CA LYS A 563 24.02 -1.78 19.08
C LYS A 563 22.75 -0.98 18.84
N VAL A 564 21.81 -1.07 19.78
CA VAL A 564 20.60 -0.23 19.83
C VAL A 564 20.40 0.24 21.27
N GLY A 565 20.48 1.56 21.48
CA GLY A 565 20.54 2.12 22.84
C GLY A 565 21.72 1.51 23.62
N THR A 566 21.45 0.92 24.79
CA THR A 566 22.48 0.26 25.62
C THR A 566 22.61 -1.25 25.37
N LEU A 567 21.79 -1.80 24.46
CA LEU A 567 21.69 -3.22 24.19
C LEU A 567 22.56 -3.60 22.98
N ASN A 568 23.30 -4.70 23.10
CA ASN A 568 24.07 -5.34 22.04
C ASN A 568 23.22 -6.45 21.39
N PHE A 569 23.03 -6.35 20.08
CA PHE A 569 22.25 -7.28 19.28
C PHE A 569 23.14 -8.22 18.47
N ALA A 570 22.70 -9.47 18.31
CA ALA A 570 23.16 -10.38 17.29
C ALA A 570 22.00 -10.78 16.38
N TYR A 571 22.13 -10.53 15.09
CA TYR A 571 21.22 -10.99 14.05
C TYR A 571 21.79 -12.23 13.39
N TYR A 572 20.97 -13.27 13.26
CA TYR A 572 21.36 -14.52 12.62
C TYR A 572 20.25 -15.01 11.68
N ARG A 573 20.61 -15.23 10.42
CA ARG A 573 19.73 -15.81 9.41
C ARG A 573 20.45 -16.91 8.63
N ARG A 574 19.83 -18.09 8.60
CA ARG A 574 20.19 -19.21 7.71
C ARG A 574 18.98 -19.58 6.86
N LEU A 575 19.21 -19.69 5.55
CA LEU A 575 18.18 -20.08 4.59
C LEU A 575 18.06 -21.60 4.53
N LEU A 576 16.84 -22.10 4.29
CA LEU A 576 16.59 -23.52 4.13
C LEU A 576 15.69 -23.77 2.93
N ASP A 577 16.29 -24.32 1.87
CA ASP A 577 15.70 -24.46 0.56
C ASP A 577 15.28 -25.92 0.27
N PHE A 578 14.28 -26.12 -0.59
CA PHE A 578 13.81 -27.45 -1.02
C PHE A 578 13.32 -27.44 -2.49
N PRO A 579 13.26 -28.58 -3.19
CA PRO A 579 13.01 -28.60 -4.64
C PRO A 579 11.60 -28.12 -5.00
N LEU A 580 11.52 -27.07 -5.83
CA LEU A 580 10.27 -26.40 -6.23
C LEU A 580 10.23 -26.18 -7.75
N ASN A 581 9.07 -26.42 -8.35
CA ASN A 581 8.73 -25.93 -9.69
C ASN A 581 7.62 -24.88 -9.60
N PHE A 582 7.82 -23.75 -10.28
CA PHE A 582 6.83 -22.68 -10.36
C PHE A 582 6.11 -22.67 -11.72
N TYR A 583 4.83 -22.30 -11.70
CA TYR A 583 3.99 -22.17 -12.88
C TYR A 583 3.12 -20.92 -12.77
N ALA A 584 2.74 -20.37 -13.91
CA ALA A 584 1.81 -19.24 -14.00
C ALA A 584 0.67 -19.56 -14.97
N LEU A 585 -0.56 -19.13 -14.64
CA LEU A 585 -1.77 -19.26 -15.44
C LEU A 585 -2.57 -17.96 -15.40
N GLY A 586 -2.99 -17.43 -16.54
CA GLY A 586 -4.01 -16.41 -16.66
C GLY A 586 -5.37 -17.01 -16.93
N PHE A 587 -6.40 -16.59 -16.20
CA PHE A 587 -7.74 -17.17 -16.26
C PHE A 587 -8.82 -16.07 -16.26
N TYR A 588 -9.79 -16.16 -17.16
CA TYR A 588 -10.94 -15.25 -17.25
C TYR A 588 -12.21 -16.01 -16.86
N PHE A 589 -13.22 -15.31 -16.34
CA PHE A 589 -14.58 -15.82 -16.12
C PHE A 589 -15.57 -14.65 -16.11
N GLU A 590 -16.85 -14.89 -16.41
CA GLU A 590 -17.85 -13.81 -16.57
C GLU A 590 -18.61 -13.48 -15.27
N GLY A 591 -18.74 -14.45 -14.34
CA GLY A 591 -19.48 -14.30 -13.06
C GLY A 591 -18.67 -13.77 -11.88
N TYR A 592 -19.27 -13.79 -10.68
CA TYR A 592 -18.64 -13.43 -9.39
C TYR A 592 -17.78 -14.57 -8.82
N LEU A 593 -18.20 -15.80 -9.05
CA LEU A 593 -17.46 -17.01 -8.68
C LEU A 593 -16.71 -17.56 -9.91
N PRO A 594 -15.48 -18.06 -9.73
CA PRO A 594 -14.76 -18.76 -10.79
C PRO A 594 -15.49 -20.04 -11.23
N ASP A 595 -15.41 -20.35 -12.52
CA ASP A 595 -15.76 -21.69 -13.02
C ASP A 595 -14.67 -22.67 -12.60
N TRP A 596 -14.88 -23.34 -11.45
CA TRP A 596 -13.91 -24.28 -10.86
C TRP A 596 -13.58 -25.44 -11.78
N GLU A 597 -14.57 -25.94 -12.53
CA GLU A 597 -14.36 -27.06 -13.43
C GLU A 597 -13.41 -26.70 -14.56
N ARG A 598 -13.64 -25.53 -15.20
CA ARG A 598 -12.75 -25.02 -16.24
C ARG A 598 -11.36 -24.71 -15.70
N LEU A 599 -11.28 -24.07 -14.52
CA LEU A 599 -10.01 -23.74 -13.88
C LEU A 599 -9.17 -24.99 -13.60
N LEU A 600 -9.76 -26.05 -13.03
CA LEU A 600 -9.06 -27.30 -12.74
C LEU A 600 -8.60 -28.02 -14.02
N ARG A 601 -9.38 -27.98 -15.11
CA ARG A 601 -8.94 -28.53 -16.41
C ARG A 601 -7.74 -27.78 -16.98
N ASP A 602 -7.75 -26.44 -16.92
CA ASP A 602 -6.63 -25.61 -17.38
C ASP A 602 -5.37 -25.86 -16.52
N LEU A 603 -5.52 -25.94 -15.20
CA LEU A 603 -4.43 -26.28 -14.28
C LEU A 603 -3.86 -27.68 -14.54
N SER A 604 -4.72 -28.68 -14.77
CA SER A 604 -4.32 -30.05 -15.11
C SER A 604 -3.52 -30.09 -16.41
N THR A 605 -3.96 -29.33 -17.43
CA THR A 605 -3.25 -29.19 -18.71
C THR A 605 -1.86 -28.57 -18.54
N LEU A 606 -1.77 -27.47 -17.78
CA LEU A 606 -0.51 -26.78 -17.47
C LEU A 606 0.48 -27.72 -16.76
N LEU A 607 0.04 -28.37 -15.69
CA LEU A 607 0.85 -29.27 -14.87
C LEU A 607 1.30 -30.50 -15.65
N TRP A 608 0.44 -31.08 -16.49
CA TRP A 608 0.80 -32.22 -17.33
C TRP A 608 1.80 -31.84 -18.41
N LYS A 609 1.53 -30.76 -19.16
CA LYS A 609 2.36 -30.35 -20.31
C LYS A 609 3.78 -29.95 -19.90
N HIS A 610 3.92 -29.27 -18.77
CA HIS A 610 5.19 -28.66 -18.35
C HIS A 610 5.83 -29.29 -17.10
N GLY A 611 5.09 -30.11 -16.35
CA GLY A 611 5.59 -30.80 -15.16
C GLY A 611 5.45 -32.32 -15.21
N LYS A 612 4.70 -32.88 -16.17
CA LYS A 612 4.29 -34.30 -16.19
C LYS A 612 3.55 -34.72 -14.91
N VAL A 613 2.82 -33.78 -14.30
CA VAL A 613 2.06 -34.00 -13.06
C VAL A 613 0.57 -34.14 -13.36
N ASN A 614 -0.07 -35.18 -12.82
CA ASN A 614 -1.51 -35.40 -12.93
C ASN A 614 -2.24 -34.79 -11.73
N LEU A 615 -2.88 -33.63 -11.92
CA LEU A 615 -3.62 -32.93 -10.86
C LEU A 615 -4.75 -33.77 -10.25
N TRP A 616 -5.48 -34.52 -11.09
CA TRP A 616 -6.64 -35.28 -10.65
C TRP A 616 -6.26 -36.44 -9.72
N GLU A 617 -5.11 -37.06 -9.95
CA GLU A 617 -4.58 -38.10 -9.08
C GLU A 617 -4.17 -37.52 -7.72
N HIS A 618 -3.54 -36.35 -7.70
CA HIS A 618 -3.16 -35.67 -6.46
C HIS A 618 -4.38 -35.22 -5.64
N LEU A 619 -5.45 -34.80 -6.29
CA LEU A 619 -6.73 -34.51 -5.62
C LEU A 619 -7.31 -35.77 -4.95
N LYS A 620 -7.27 -36.93 -5.63
CA LYS A 620 -7.72 -38.21 -5.03
C LYS A 620 -6.85 -38.64 -3.85
N GLN A 621 -5.57 -38.31 -3.88
CA GLN A 621 -4.60 -38.61 -2.82
C GLN A 621 -4.57 -37.57 -1.70
N ASN A 622 -5.44 -36.54 -1.73
CA ASN A 622 -5.49 -35.47 -0.72
C ASN A 622 -4.20 -34.62 -0.64
N LYS A 623 -3.52 -34.38 -1.76
CA LYS A 623 -2.20 -33.73 -1.81
C LYS A 623 -2.19 -32.30 -2.33
N VAL A 624 -3.36 -31.66 -2.47
CA VAL A 624 -3.49 -30.35 -3.11
C VAL A 624 -3.94 -29.28 -2.11
N ILE A 625 -3.28 -28.12 -2.18
CA ILE A 625 -3.62 -26.91 -1.41
C ILE A 625 -4.07 -25.82 -2.37
N PHE A 626 -5.20 -25.20 -2.07
CA PHE A 626 -5.69 -23.98 -2.69
C PHE A 626 -5.56 -22.85 -1.68
N TYR A 627 -4.64 -21.91 -1.93
CA TYR A 627 -4.52 -20.69 -1.16
C TYR A 627 -5.35 -19.58 -1.80
N ILE A 628 -6.35 -19.08 -1.07
CA ILE A 628 -7.28 -18.05 -1.54
C ILE A 628 -7.61 -17.11 -0.38
N ASP A 629 -7.18 -15.85 -0.46
CA ASP A 629 -7.43 -14.84 0.58
C ASP A 629 -8.84 -14.22 0.44
N ASN A 630 -9.83 -15.08 0.19
CA ASN A 630 -11.25 -14.76 0.06
C ASN A 630 -12.06 -15.95 0.60
N LYS A 631 -12.78 -15.77 1.71
CA LYS A 631 -13.52 -16.85 2.35
C LYS A 631 -14.61 -17.43 1.44
N VAL A 632 -15.33 -16.60 0.69
CA VAL A 632 -16.40 -17.05 -0.22
C VAL A 632 -15.83 -18.04 -1.23
N TYR A 633 -14.68 -17.72 -1.83
CA TYR A 633 -14.01 -18.62 -2.77
C TYR A 633 -13.51 -19.90 -2.10
N VAL A 634 -13.02 -19.81 -0.85
CA VAL A 634 -12.59 -20.99 -0.07
C VAL A 634 -13.75 -21.95 0.19
N GLU A 635 -14.88 -21.43 0.70
CA GLU A 635 -16.04 -22.26 1.03
C GLU A 635 -16.69 -22.87 -0.22
N ASP A 636 -16.84 -22.07 -1.29
CA ASP A 636 -17.44 -22.50 -2.54
C ASP A 636 -16.58 -23.57 -3.25
N LEU A 637 -15.26 -23.38 -3.33
CA LEU A 637 -14.36 -24.38 -3.89
C LEU A 637 -14.34 -25.67 -3.06
N ALA A 638 -14.32 -25.57 -1.73
CA ALA A 638 -14.33 -26.74 -0.86
C ALA A 638 -15.61 -27.56 -1.02
N LYS A 639 -16.76 -26.88 -1.15
CA LYS A 639 -18.06 -27.50 -1.44
C LYS A 639 -18.02 -28.19 -2.81
N TYR A 640 -17.62 -27.48 -3.87
CA TYR A 640 -17.50 -28.03 -5.21
C TYR A 640 -16.63 -29.30 -5.26
N LEU A 641 -15.45 -29.28 -4.64
CA LEU A 641 -14.55 -30.44 -4.61
C LEU A 641 -15.15 -31.62 -3.83
N SER A 642 -15.84 -31.35 -2.73
CA SER A 642 -16.53 -32.37 -1.93
C SER A 642 -17.68 -33.02 -2.71
N GLU A 643 -18.47 -32.23 -3.44
CA GLU A 643 -19.55 -32.73 -4.33
C GLU A 643 -19.02 -33.61 -5.47
N LYS A 644 -17.79 -33.36 -5.94
CA LYS A 644 -17.09 -34.19 -6.94
C LYS A 644 -16.39 -35.42 -6.33
N GLY A 645 -16.52 -35.63 -5.02
CA GLY A 645 -15.97 -36.80 -4.32
C GLY A 645 -14.53 -36.66 -3.82
N TYR A 646 -13.97 -35.45 -3.79
CA TYR A 646 -12.64 -35.20 -3.22
C TYR A 646 -12.74 -34.75 -1.77
N LYS A 647 -12.09 -35.47 -0.86
CA LYS A 647 -12.02 -35.10 0.56
C LYS A 647 -11.31 -33.75 0.69
N THR A 648 -12.04 -32.71 1.11
CA THR A 648 -11.56 -31.33 1.13
C THR A 648 -11.99 -30.61 2.40
N VAL A 649 -11.13 -29.77 2.96
CA VAL A 649 -11.39 -28.96 4.15
C VAL A 649 -11.18 -27.47 3.86
N ALA A 650 -12.13 -26.65 4.31
CA ALA A 650 -12.05 -25.19 4.28
C ALA A 650 -11.38 -24.65 5.55
N ILE A 651 -10.28 -23.90 5.40
CA ILE A 651 -9.51 -23.30 6.48
C ILE A 651 -9.52 -21.77 6.35
N HIS A 652 -10.17 -21.11 7.29
CA HIS A 652 -10.14 -19.66 7.44
C HIS A 652 -10.20 -19.32 8.94
N SER A 653 -10.22 -18.04 9.29
CA SER A 653 -10.19 -17.56 10.68
C SER A 653 -11.32 -18.10 11.57
N GLY A 654 -12.34 -18.74 10.99
CA GLY A 654 -13.52 -19.27 11.70
C GLY A 654 -13.54 -20.78 11.87
N THR A 655 -12.54 -21.48 11.33
CA THR A 655 -12.44 -22.96 11.38
C THR A 655 -11.15 -23.43 12.05
N VAL A 656 -10.49 -22.54 12.80
CA VAL A 656 -9.13 -22.70 13.36
C VAL A 656 -9.02 -23.89 14.35
N ASP A 657 -10.12 -24.32 14.95
CA ASP A 657 -10.12 -25.40 15.95
C ASP A 657 -9.92 -26.82 15.39
N LYS A 658 -9.84 -27.00 14.07
CA LYS A 658 -9.70 -28.32 13.40
C LYS A 658 -8.34 -28.58 12.72
N LEU A 659 -7.26 -27.95 13.19
CA LEU A 659 -5.92 -27.97 12.54
C LEU A 659 -5.03 -29.20 12.87
N ILE A 660 -5.59 -30.41 12.92
CA ILE A 660 -4.82 -31.66 13.15
C ILE A 660 -4.70 -32.42 11.84
N ASP A 661 -3.47 -32.82 11.49
CA ASP A 661 -3.07 -33.64 10.33
C ASP A 661 -4.11 -33.71 9.21
N LEU A 662 -3.98 -32.77 8.28
CA LEU A 662 -4.89 -32.62 7.15
C LEU A 662 -4.65 -33.76 6.15
N ASP A 663 -5.28 -34.89 6.39
CA ASP A 663 -5.47 -35.96 5.40
C ASP A 663 -6.66 -35.59 4.47
N ALA A 664 -6.61 -34.41 3.88
CA ALA A 664 -7.62 -33.89 2.97
C ALA A 664 -6.97 -32.83 2.08
N ASN A 665 -7.52 -32.59 0.89
CA ASN A 665 -7.20 -31.37 0.16
C ASN A 665 -7.60 -30.15 1.00
N VAL A 666 -6.86 -29.06 0.84
CA VAL A 666 -7.05 -27.87 1.68
C VAL A 666 -7.43 -26.70 0.79
N ALA A 667 -8.52 -26.01 1.10
CA ALA A 667 -8.79 -24.68 0.58
C ALA A 667 -8.70 -23.69 1.75
N GLY A 668 -7.86 -22.65 1.68
CA GLY A 668 -7.75 -21.75 2.81
C GLY A 668 -7.08 -20.41 2.56
N THR A 669 -7.26 -19.50 3.52
CA THR A 669 -6.80 -18.11 3.45
C THR A 669 -5.35 -17.94 3.92
N SER A 670 -4.92 -16.69 4.14
CA SER A 670 -3.71 -16.33 4.89
C SER A 670 -3.53 -17.10 6.21
N THR A 671 -4.58 -17.67 6.80
CA THR A 671 -4.48 -18.59 7.93
C THR A 671 -3.60 -19.82 7.68
N LEU A 672 -3.47 -20.30 6.44
CA LEU A 672 -2.53 -21.38 6.08
C LEU A 672 -1.07 -20.99 6.28
N ALA A 673 -0.79 -19.68 6.26
CA ALA A 673 0.51 -19.12 6.58
C ALA A 673 0.83 -19.22 8.08
N PHE A 674 -0.06 -19.81 8.90
CA PHE A 674 0.13 -19.93 10.33
C PHE A 674 -0.43 -21.28 10.86
N GLY A 675 0.43 -22.15 11.39
CA GLY A 675 0.06 -23.32 12.21
C GLY A 675 -0.63 -24.53 11.54
N SER A 676 -0.87 -24.53 10.23
CA SER A 676 -1.27 -25.74 9.49
C SER A 676 -0.07 -26.64 9.20
N ASN A 677 -0.15 -27.95 9.44
CA ASN A 677 0.87 -28.87 8.93
C ASN A 677 0.54 -29.22 7.48
N LEU A 678 1.38 -28.80 6.53
CA LEU A 678 1.15 -28.96 5.09
C LEU A 678 2.20 -29.87 4.42
N GLU A 679 3.01 -30.57 5.20
CA GLU A 679 4.17 -31.32 4.71
C GLU A 679 3.86 -32.44 3.70
N ASN A 680 2.66 -33.04 3.84
CA ASN A 680 2.21 -34.15 2.98
C ASN A 680 1.67 -33.68 1.62
N HIS A 681 1.51 -32.38 1.40
CA HIS A 681 0.96 -31.84 0.16
C HIS A 681 2.07 -31.60 -0.86
N GLU A 682 1.75 -31.80 -2.14
CA GLU A 682 2.71 -31.73 -3.24
C GLU A 682 2.43 -30.58 -4.20
N ILE A 683 1.19 -30.11 -4.27
CA ILE A 683 0.75 -29.04 -5.18
C ILE A 683 0.12 -27.91 -4.37
N LEU A 684 0.60 -26.68 -4.58
CA LEU A 684 -0.02 -25.46 -4.09
C LEU A 684 -0.51 -24.62 -5.28
N ILE A 685 -1.79 -24.28 -5.25
CA ILE A 685 -2.45 -23.41 -6.22
C ILE A 685 -2.81 -22.12 -5.49
N VAL A 686 -2.18 -21.03 -5.88
CA VAL A 686 -2.41 -19.69 -5.35
C VAL A 686 -3.40 -18.98 -6.27
N LEU A 687 -4.56 -18.62 -5.71
CA LEU A 687 -5.62 -17.91 -6.43
C LEU A 687 -5.76 -16.46 -5.91
N PRO A 688 -6.12 -15.52 -6.79
CA PRO A 688 -6.38 -14.15 -6.36
C PRO A 688 -7.72 -14.07 -5.61
N PRO A 689 -7.86 -13.14 -4.66
CA PRO A 689 -9.11 -12.93 -3.93
C PRO A 689 -10.24 -12.34 -4.78
N TYR A 690 -9.96 -11.75 -5.95
CA TYR A 690 -10.94 -11.20 -6.90
C TYR A 690 -10.28 -10.93 -8.27
N LYS A 691 -11.07 -10.64 -9.31
CA LYS A 691 -10.55 -10.31 -10.66
C LYS A 691 -9.77 -8.99 -10.67
N GLY A 692 -8.65 -8.95 -11.40
CA GLY A 692 -7.76 -7.80 -11.46
C GLY A 692 -6.88 -7.63 -10.21
N HIS A 693 -6.90 -8.57 -9.26
CA HIS A 693 -5.96 -8.54 -8.13
C HIS A 693 -4.53 -8.85 -8.57
N ASN A 694 -3.60 -7.94 -8.28
CA ASN A 694 -2.19 -8.13 -8.55
C ASN A 694 -1.42 -8.62 -7.31
N TYR A 695 -0.66 -9.71 -7.46
CA TYR A 695 0.17 -10.28 -6.39
C TYR A 695 1.29 -9.35 -5.91
N GLU A 696 1.75 -8.42 -6.76
CA GLU A 696 2.82 -7.48 -6.45
C GLU A 696 2.39 -6.31 -5.56
N ASP A 697 1.09 -6.01 -5.49
CA ASP A 697 0.53 -4.81 -4.86
C ASP A 697 0.69 -4.80 -3.33
N ARG A 698 1.06 -5.93 -2.73
CA ARG A 698 1.17 -6.07 -1.26
C ARG A 698 2.46 -6.82 -0.90
N ALA A 699 3.54 -6.10 -0.60
CA ALA A 699 4.80 -6.74 -0.14
C ALA A 699 4.58 -7.67 1.06
N TYR A 700 3.64 -7.35 1.94
CA TYR A 700 3.23 -8.26 3.03
C TYR A 700 2.81 -9.65 2.52
N LYS A 701 2.04 -9.72 1.42
CA LYS A 701 1.60 -11.01 0.85
C LYS A 701 2.76 -11.84 0.33
N VAL A 702 3.87 -11.21 -0.08
CA VAL A 702 5.09 -11.94 -0.51
C VAL A 702 5.58 -12.86 0.59
N GLU A 703 5.63 -12.37 1.84
CA GLU A 703 6.06 -13.23 2.95
C GLU A 703 5.02 -14.26 3.35
N LEU A 704 3.72 -13.96 3.24
CA LEU A 704 2.69 -14.99 3.42
C LEU A 704 2.83 -16.13 2.41
N PHE A 705 3.04 -15.82 1.12
CA PHE A 705 3.26 -16.85 0.10
C PHE A 705 4.52 -17.67 0.40
N ARG A 706 5.63 -17.01 0.74
CA ARG A 706 6.87 -17.69 1.14
C ARG A 706 6.64 -18.61 2.34
N GLN A 707 5.89 -18.17 3.35
CA GLN A 707 5.57 -18.98 4.53
C GLN A 707 4.71 -20.21 4.19
N VAL A 708 3.65 -20.06 3.38
CA VAL A 708 2.82 -21.19 2.95
C VAL A 708 3.64 -22.21 2.15
N ILE A 709 4.45 -21.74 1.19
CA ILE A 709 5.35 -22.60 0.41
C ILE A 709 6.29 -23.36 1.34
N LYS A 710 6.95 -22.67 2.30
CA LYS A 710 7.88 -23.30 3.25
C LYS A 710 7.25 -24.40 4.10
N ARG A 711 5.93 -24.39 4.33
CA ARG A 711 5.23 -25.45 5.05
C ARG A 711 5.06 -26.76 4.27
N MET A 712 5.15 -26.73 2.94
CA MET A 712 5.06 -27.93 2.11
C MET A 712 6.33 -28.78 2.12
N ARG A 713 7.41 -28.30 2.75
CA ARG A 713 8.75 -28.88 2.64
C ARG A 713 8.83 -30.35 3.07
N GLY A 714 8.21 -30.70 4.19
CA GLY A 714 8.32 -32.03 4.81
C GLY A 714 9.75 -32.49 5.08
N LYS A 715 9.97 -33.81 5.07
CA LYS A 715 11.24 -34.46 5.43
C LYS A 715 12.15 -34.83 4.24
N GLU A 716 11.74 -34.72 2.97
CA GLU A 716 12.49 -35.32 1.85
C GLU A 716 12.59 -34.51 0.54
N LYS A 717 13.48 -34.99 -0.34
CA LYS A 717 13.90 -34.55 -1.71
C LYS A 717 12.78 -34.43 -2.76
N GLN A 718 11.51 -34.57 -2.37
CA GLN A 718 10.40 -34.64 -3.32
C GLN A 718 10.12 -33.27 -3.92
N LEU A 719 10.00 -33.23 -5.25
CA LEU A 719 9.71 -32.02 -6.00
C LEU A 719 8.29 -31.54 -5.71
N LYS A 720 8.15 -30.28 -5.27
CA LYS A 720 6.86 -29.65 -5.01
C LYS A 720 6.51 -28.68 -6.13
N HIS A 721 5.21 -28.49 -6.38
CA HIS A 721 4.70 -27.69 -7.50
C HIS A 721 3.87 -26.51 -6.98
N VAL A 722 4.21 -25.30 -7.42
CA VAL A 722 3.51 -24.06 -7.02
C VAL A 722 2.98 -23.35 -8.26
N VAL A 723 1.67 -23.16 -8.32
CA VAL A 723 0.99 -22.50 -9.43
C VAL A 723 0.40 -21.18 -8.95
N PHE A 724 0.71 -20.08 -9.63
CA PHE A 724 0.02 -18.80 -9.44
C PHE A 724 -0.98 -18.56 -10.58
N VAL A 725 -2.23 -18.29 -10.22
CA VAL A 725 -3.29 -17.97 -11.17
C VAL A 725 -3.59 -16.48 -11.12
N GLY A 726 -3.65 -15.78 -12.24
CA GLY A 726 -4.13 -14.39 -12.31
C GLY A 726 -5.53 -14.34 -12.93
N PHE A 727 -6.48 -13.69 -12.24
CA PHE A 727 -7.87 -13.57 -12.70
C PHE A 727 -8.05 -12.30 -13.53
N ALA A 728 -8.29 -12.47 -14.83
CA ALA A 728 -8.49 -11.38 -15.78
C ALA A 728 -9.93 -10.84 -15.74
N ASN A 729 -10.07 -9.53 -15.95
CA ASN A 729 -11.37 -8.86 -16.06
C ASN A 729 -12.07 -9.14 -17.40
N GLN A 730 -11.29 -9.42 -18.45
CA GLN A 730 -11.76 -9.71 -19.81
C GLN A 730 -10.95 -10.87 -20.39
N GLU A 731 -11.51 -11.59 -21.36
CA GLU A 731 -10.89 -12.79 -21.94
C GLU A 731 -9.51 -12.51 -22.56
N ASN A 732 -9.40 -11.41 -23.30
CA ASN A 732 -8.14 -10.93 -23.88
C ASN A 732 -7.07 -10.55 -22.83
N GLY A 733 -7.44 -10.37 -21.56
CA GLY A 733 -6.55 -10.03 -20.45
C GLY A 733 -5.81 -11.22 -19.84
N GLN A 734 -6.14 -12.47 -20.20
CA GLN A 734 -5.49 -13.66 -19.62
C GLN A 734 -3.98 -13.67 -19.80
N SER A 735 -3.48 -13.29 -20.99
CA SER A 735 -2.03 -13.27 -21.27
C SER A 735 -1.30 -12.24 -20.42
N ILE A 736 -1.96 -11.10 -20.10
CA ILE A 736 -1.42 -10.08 -19.20
C ILE A 736 -1.24 -10.66 -17.80
N GLU A 737 -2.30 -11.27 -17.28
CA GLU A 737 -2.29 -11.89 -15.95
C GLU A 737 -1.24 -13.00 -15.82
N PHE A 738 -1.07 -13.81 -16.86
CA PHE A 738 0.01 -14.79 -16.93
C PHE A 738 1.39 -14.13 -16.81
N HIS A 739 1.66 -13.08 -17.59
CA HIS A 739 2.95 -12.40 -17.57
C HIS A 739 3.21 -11.68 -16.23
N ARG A 740 2.17 -11.10 -15.61
CA ARG A 740 2.24 -10.53 -14.26
C ARG A 740 2.64 -11.60 -13.24
N ALA A 741 1.93 -12.73 -13.21
CA ALA A 741 2.25 -13.82 -12.29
C ALA A 741 3.67 -14.38 -12.53
N LYS A 742 4.09 -14.53 -13.79
CA LYS A 742 5.44 -14.96 -14.15
C LYS A 742 6.51 -14.00 -13.62
N ASN A 743 6.34 -12.70 -13.84
CA ASN A 743 7.30 -11.68 -13.40
C ASN A 743 7.34 -11.57 -11.87
N PHE A 744 6.18 -11.64 -11.22
CA PHE A 744 6.09 -11.70 -9.76
C PHE A 744 6.92 -12.87 -9.20
N ILE A 745 6.75 -14.08 -9.76
CA ILE A 745 7.49 -15.26 -9.33
C ILE A 745 9.00 -15.05 -9.48
N ALA A 746 9.45 -14.63 -10.66
CA ALA A 746 10.87 -14.54 -11.01
C ALA A 746 11.59 -13.38 -10.31
N ASN A 747 10.95 -12.21 -10.24
CA ASN A 747 11.61 -10.97 -9.83
C ASN A 747 11.35 -10.58 -8.37
N VAL A 748 10.27 -11.08 -7.76
CA VAL A 748 9.84 -10.69 -6.40
C VAL A 748 9.81 -11.88 -5.46
N LEU A 749 8.97 -12.89 -5.74
CA LEU A 749 8.73 -14.00 -4.82
C LEU A 749 10.01 -14.80 -4.55
N THR A 750 10.72 -15.19 -5.61
CA THR A 750 11.93 -16.04 -5.51
C THR A 750 13.23 -15.23 -5.41
N ASN A 751 13.16 -13.90 -5.56
CA ASN A 751 14.31 -13.03 -5.46
C ASN A 751 14.78 -12.92 -4.00
N ARG A 752 15.93 -13.52 -3.68
CA ARG A 752 16.47 -13.53 -2.33
C ARG A 752 16.95 -12.16 -1.86
N LYS A 753 17.28 -11.26 -2.79
CA LYS A 753 17.68 -9.88 -2.49
C LYS A 753 16.51 -9.04 -2.03
N PHE A 754 15.27 -9.48 -2.24
CA PHE A 754 14.08 -8.72 -1.90
C PHE A 754 13.65 -9.00 -0.45
N HIS A 755 13.86 -8.01 0.41
CA HIS A 755 13.56 -8.04 1.84
C HIS A 755 12.41 -7.10 2.18
N VAL A 756 11.58 -7.50 3.15
CA VAL A 756 10.43 -6.74 3.67
C VAL A 756 10.49 -6.74 5.20
N LEU A 757 10.14 -5.61 5.81
CA LEU A 757 9.83 -5.47 7.22
C LEU A 757 8.41 -4.88 7.34
N LEU A 758 7.56 -5.51 8.16
CA LEU A 758 6.18 -5.04 8.37
C LEU A 758 6.14 -3.80 9.27
N PRO A 759 5.09 -2.96 9.17
CA PRO A 759 4.92 -1.81 10.03
C PRO A 759 5.01 -2.17 11.51
N MET A 760 5.61 -1.30 12.30
CA MET A 760 5.76 -1.45 13.75
C MET A 760 5.28 -0.20 14.46
N HIS A 761 4.65 -0.40 15.61
CA HIS A 761 4.23 0.67 16.50
C HIS A 761 4.76 0.39 17.91
N SER A 762 5.22 1.42 18.62
CA SER A 762 5.57 1.32 20.04
C SER A 762 5.13 2.59 20.75
N GLY A 763 4.39 2.49 21.85
CA GLY A 763 3.87 3.66 22.55
C GLY A 763 3.19 3.33 23.87
N ASP A 764 2.66 4.37 24.51
CA ASP A 764 1.86 4.27 25.74
C ASP A 764 0.35 4.28 25.42
N VAL A 765 -0.04 3.75 24.26
CA VAL A 765 -1.45 3.74 23.85
C VAL A 765 -2.16 2.60 24.55
N LEU A 766 -3.00 2.95 25.52
CA LEU A 766 -4.14 2.14 25.88
C LEU A 766 -5.04 2.10 24.64
N PHE A 767 -5.05 0.97 23.92
CA PHE A 767 -6.22 0.63 23.13
C PHE A 767 -7.39 0.58 24.11
N THR A 768 -8.15 1.66 24.18
CA THR A 768 -9.51 1.60 24.69
C THR A 768 -10.28 0.77 23.70
N ILE A 769 -10.21 -0.55 23.85
CA ILE A 769 -11.24 -1.38 23.26
C ILE A 769 -12.50 -1.00 24.03
N PHE A 770 -13.43 -0.32 23.35
CA PHE A 770 -14.73 -0.03 23.91
C PHE A 770 -15.45 -1.36 24.14
N ALA A 771 -15.32 -1.90 25.35
CA ALA A 771 -16.16 -2.98 25.84
C ALA A 771 -17.56 -2.41 26.11
N GLY A 772 -18.55 -2.79 25.28
CA GLY A 772 -19.96 -2.50 25.50
C GLY A 772 -20.80 -2.37 24.23
N MET A 773 -21.96 -3.02 24.21
CA MET A 773 -23.04 -2.71 23.27
C MET A 773 -23.65 -1.34 23.62
N PRO A 774 -23.87 -0.44 22.64
CA PRO A 774 -24.66 0.75 22.87
C PRO A 774 -26.13 0.33 23.00
N ARG A 775 -26.78 0.66 24.13
CA ARG A 775 -28.25 0.65 24.24
C ARG A 775 -28.84 1.74 23.33
N GLU A 776 -30.13 1.67 23.03
CA GLU A 776 -30.91 2.41 22.01
C GLU A 776 -30.86 3.97 22.01
N LYS A 777 -29.97 4.62 22.78
CA LYS A 777 -29.78 6.09 22.81
C LYS A 777 -28.31 6.55 22.69
N THR A 778 -27.37 5.65 22.39
CA THR A 778 -25.94 5.99 22.43
C THR A 778 -25.37 6.33 21.05
N LYS A 779 -24.55 7.39 21.01
CA LYS A 779 -23.77 7.85 19.85
C LYS A 779 -22.93 6.70 19.27
N ILE A 780 -22.98 6.47 17.96
CA ILE A 780 -22.19 5.43 17.28
C ILE A 780 -20.85 6.03 16.82
N PRO A 781 -19.68 5.45 17.17
CA PRO A 781 -18.41 5.86 16.57
C PRO A 781 -18.43 5.59 15.05
N LEU A 782 -18.00 6.56 14.25
CA LEU A 782 -17.94 6.50 12.79
C LEU A 782 -17.16 5.26 12.33
N GLU A 783 -16.04 4.99 12.97
CA GLU A 783 -15.18 3.84 12.68
C GLU A 783 -15.92 2.52 12.91
N ARG A 784 -16.73 2.45 13.98
CA ARG A 784 -17.56 1.29 14.29
C ARG A 784 -18.68 1.11 13.26
N PHE A 785 -19.34 2.21 12.87
CA PHE A 785 -20.39 2.17 11.84
C PHE A 785 -19.84 1.61 10.52
N LEU A 786 -18.69 2.12 10.09
CA LEU A 786 -18.08 1.77 8.83
C LEU A 786 -17.46 0.37 8.82
N ARG A 787 -16.97 -0.12 9.96
CA ARG A 787 -16.43 -1.48 10.09
C ARG A 787 -17.53 -2.53 10.28
N ASP A 788 -18.52 -2.24 11.13
CA ASP A 788 -19.46 -3.25 11.65
C ASP A 788 -20.85 -3.24 10.99
N TYR A 789 -21.21 -2.18 10.25
CA TYR A 789 -22.56 -2.04 9.68
C TYR A 789 -22.54 -1.82 8.17
N MET A 790 -21.68 -0.91 7.69
CA MET A 790 -21.66 -0.54 6.28
C MET A 790 -21.34 -1.70 5.32
N PRO A 791 -20.44 -2.64 5.65
CA PRO A 791 -20.20 -3.77 4.76
C PRO A 791 -21.45 -4.66 4.65
N LYS A 792 -22.22 -4.90 5.75
CA LYS A 792 -23.47 -5.72 5.70
C LYS A 792 -24.51 -5.13 4.78
N LEU A 793 -24.65 -3.80 4.87
CA LEU A 793 -25.52 -3.04 4.00
C LEU A 793 -25.08 -3.21 2.54
N LYS A 794 -23.78 -3.09 2.27
CA LYS A 794 -23.23 -3.30 0.93
C LYS A 794 -23.55 -4.71 0.41
N ARG A 795 -23.41 -5.81 1.17
CA ARG A 795 -23.82 -7.16 0.68
C ARG A 795 -25.26 -7.23 0.29
N ILE A 796 -26.14 -6.91 1.23
CA ILE A 796 -27.56 -7.25 1.10
C ILE A 796 -28.18 -6.37 0.01
N LEU A 797 -27.80 -5.09 -0.03
CA LEU A 797 -28.28 -4.15 -1.02
C LEU A 797 -27.65 -4.39 -2.39
N TYR A 798 -26.36 -4.76 -2.47
CA TYR A 798 -25.73 -5.12 -3.74
C TYR A 798 -26.26 -6.42 -4.33
N ALA A 799 -26.47 -7.45 -3.50
CA ALA A 799 -27.15 -8.69 -3.92
C ALA A 799 -28.57 -8.42 -4.43
N SER A 800 -29.20 -7.37 -3.92
CA SER A 800 -30.54 -6.94 -4.32
C SER A 800 -30.55 -5.95 -5.50
N GLY A 801 -29.40 -5.60 -6.10
CA GLY A 801 -29.33 -4.70 -7.27
C GLY A 801 -29.23 -3.19 -6.95
N PHE A 802 -28.93 -2.82 -5.70
CA PHE A 802 -28.66 -1.45 -5.26
C PHE A 802 -27.16 -1.23 -5.01
N SER A 803 -26.68 0.00 -5.17
CA SER A 803 -25.36 0.44 -4.67
C SER A 803 -25.53 1.32 -3.45
N VAL A 804 -24.56 1.26 -2.52
CA VAL A 804 -24.61 2.00 -1.25
C VAL A 804 -23.29 2.75 -1.08
N HIS A 805 -23.39 4.05 -0.84
CA HIS A 805 -22.25 4.96 -0.74
C HIS A 805 -22.29 5.79 0.54
N GLU A 806 -21.13 5.92 1.18
CA GLU A 806 -20.90 6.87 2.27
C GLU A 806 -20.76 8.29 1.69
N THR A 807 -21.49 9.27 2.25
CA THR A 807 -21.47 10.66 1.79
C THR A 807 -21.09 11.64 2.91
N PHE A 808 -20.43 12.74 2.54
CA PHE A 808 -20.03 13.81 3.43
C PHE A 808 -20.43 15.18 2.85
N THR A 809 -21.06 16.05 3.62
CA THR A 809 -21.40 17.43 3.22
C THR A 809 -20.40 18.39 3.87
N VAL A 810 -19.65 19.14 3.06
CA VAL A 810 -18.66 20.14 3.50
C VAL A 810 -18.74 21.39 2.61
N SER A 811 -18.50 22.58 3.19
CA SER A 811 -18.45 23.83 2.41
C SER A 811 -17.04 24.06 1.85
N PHE A 812 -16.87 24.08 0.53
CA PHE A 812 -15.57 24.33 -0.10
C PHE A 812 -15.17 25.81 0.06
N GLY A 813 -14.26 26.12 1.00
CA GLY A 813 -13.65 27.46 1.13
C GLY A 813 -13.70 28.12 2.50
N GLU A 814 -14.65 27.74 3.36
CA GLU A 814 -14.85 28.38 4.68
C GLU A 814 -14.32 27.55 5.86
N GLU A 815 -14.37 26.21 5.76
CA GLU A 815 -13.97 25.27 6.82
C GLU A 815 -12.63 24.56 6.51
N LYS A 816 -11.70 25.23 5.82
CA LYS A 816 -10.40 24.64 5.51
C LYS A 816 -9.57 24.52 6.79
N THR A 817 -9.21 23.28 7.16
CA THR A 817 -8.31 23.08 8.31
C THR A 817 -6.84 23.11 7.90
N ILE A 818 -6.50 22.52 6.75
CA ILE A 818 -5.12 22.51 6.22
C ILE A 818 -5.17 22.53 4.68
N GLU A 819 -4.53 23.51 4.05
CA GLU A 819 -4.17 23.43 2.63
C GLU A 819 -2.90 22.59 2.52
N LEU A 820 -3.00 21.49 1.78
CA LEU A 820 -1.88 20.60 1.51
C LEU A 820 -1.28 20.91 0.15
N PRO A 821 0.04 20.68 -0.03
CA PRO A 821 0.73 20.86 -1.31
C PRO A 821 0.48 19.68 -2.29
N ILE A 822 -0.68 19.05 -2.18
CA ILE A 822 -1.20 17.97 -3.03
C ILE A 822 -2.62 18.35 -3.44
N PRO A 823 -3.22 17.77 -4.50
CA PRO A 823 -4.57 18.16 -4.93
C PRO A 823 -5.64 17.59 -4.01
N TYR A 824 -5.44 17.64 -2.69
CA TYR A 824 -6.37 17.21 -1.67
C TYR A 824 -6.48 18.27 -0.59
N VAL A 825 -7.71 18.64 -0.23
CA VAL A 825 -7.99 19.47 0.92
C VAL A 825 -8.25 18.56 2.12
N VAL A 826 -7.60 18.83 3.26
CA VAL A 826 -7.86 18.09 4.51
C VAL A 826 -8.94 18.79 5.30
N TYR A 827 -10.01 18.07 5.55
CA TYR A 827 -11.04 18.44 6.50
C TYR A 827 -10.84 17.63 7.77
N ARG A 828 -10.62 18.33 8.87
CA ARG A 828 -10.67 17.70 10.19
C ARG A 828 -12.12 17.46 10.57
N LEU A 829 -12.44 16.24 10.94
CA LEU A 829 -13.77 15.88 11.39
C LEU A 829 -13.94 16.26 12.87
N ASP A 830 -14.64 17.36 13.13
CA ASP A 830 -14.83 17.86 14.49
C ASP A 830 -15.82 17.00 15.29
N LYS A 831 -15.40 16.66 16.52
CA LYS A 831 -15.96 15.62 17.39
C LYS A 831 -17.43 15.74 17.77
N TRP A 832 -18.11 16.85 17.47
CA TRP A 832 -19.41 17.15 18.09
C TRP A 832 -20.56 17.29 17.08
N ARG A 833 -20.29 17.35 15.77
CA ARG A 833 -21.32 17.68 14.75
C ARG A 833 -21.28 16.85 13.47
N LEU A 834 -20.72 15.64 13.50
CA LEU A 834 -20.64 14.81 12.29
C LEU A 834 -22.01 14.35 11.75
N ALA A 835 -23.04 14.24 12.60
CA ALA A 835 -24.38 13.77 12.19
C ALA A 835 -25.09 14.67 11.17
N LYS A 836 -24.64 15.92 10.97
CA LYS A 836 -25.15 16.81 9.91
C LYS A 836 -24.29 16.80 8.65
N GLN A 837 -23.10 16.21 8.73
CA GLN A 837 -22.12 16.16 7.66
C GLN A 837 -22.08 14.76 7.02
N PHE A 838 -22.30 13.67 7.77
CA PHE A 838 -22.26 12.30 7.25
C PHE A 838 -23.63 11.79 6.80
N GLY A 839 -23.68 11.08 5.67
CA GLY A 839 -24.85 10.43 5.10
C GLY A 839 -24.57 9.06 4.50
N VAL A 840 -25.63 8.30 4.23
CA VAL A 840 -25.60 7.05 3.46
C VAL A 840 -26.58 7.19 2.30
N GLU A 841 -26.07 7.06 1.06
CA GLU A 841 -26.85 7.16 -0.17
C GLU A 841 -27.00 5.79 -0.83
N VAL A 842 -28.23 5.47 -1.25
CA VAL A 842 -28.56 4.23 -1.95
C VAL A 842 -29.02 4.56 -3.36
N GLU A 843 -28.32 4.02 -4.36
CA GLU A 843 -28.65 4.21 -5.78
C GLU A 843 -29.07 2.89 -6.43
N VAL A 844 -29.84 2.98 -7.52
CA VAL A 844 -30.24 1.82 -8.33
C VAL A 844 -29.13 1.53 -9.33
N THR A 845 -28.62 0.30 -9.37
CA THR A 845 -27.57 -0.04 -10.34
C THR A 845 -28.17 -0.15 -11.76
N GLY A 846 -27.42 0.27 -12.78
CA GLY A 846 -27.88 0.28 -14.19
C GLY A 846 -28.23 -1.09 -14.78
N LYS A 847 -28.07 -2.18 -14.03
CA LYS A 847 -28.53 -3.55 -14.39
C LYS A 847 -29.88 -3.93 -13.76
N GLY A 848 -30.48 -3.07 -12.92
CA GLY A 848 -31.41 -3.47 -11.87
C GLY A 848 -32.78 -2.80 -11.84
N GLU A 849 -33.47 -2.61 -12.97
CA GLU A 849 -34.90 -2.21 -12.91
C GLU A 849 -35.76 -3.19 -12.09
N ARG A 850 -35.30 -4.44 -11.91
CA ARG A 850 -35.89 -5.51 -11.07
C ARG A 850 -35.31 -5.63 -9.64
N ALA A 851 -34.57 -4.64 -9.15
CA ALA A 851 -33.92 -4.73 -7.83
C ALA A 851 -34.90 -5.02 -6.67
N LYS A 852 -36.16 -4.58 -6.75
CA LYS A 852 -37.21 -4.96 -5.80
C LYS A 852 -37.46 -6.48 -5.74
N GLU A 853 -37.52 -7.13 -6.90
CA GLU A 853 -37.75 -8.58 -7.01
C GLU A 853 -36.57 -9.36 -6.43
N GLU A 854 -35.35 -8.92 -6.73
CA GLU A 854 -34.13 -9.51 -6.17
C GLU A 854 -34.03 -9.27 -4.66
N PHE A 855 -34.44 -8.09 -4.16
CA PHE A 855 -34.50 -7.84 -2.73
C PHE A 855 -35.40 -8.86 -2.02
N PHE A 856 -36.58 -9.16 -2.56
CA PHE A 856 -37.46 -10.17 -2.00
C PHE A 856 -36.90 -11.59 -2.08
N ARG A 857 -36.13 -11.93 -3.12
CA ARG A 857 -35.39 -13.21 -3.17
C ARG A 857 -34.32 -13.29 -2.10
N VAL A 858 -33.57 -12.20 -1.88
CA VAL A 858 -32.55 -12.11 -0.82
C VAL A 858 -33.17 -12.24 0.57
N LEU A 859 -34.39 -11.72 0.80
CA LEU A 859 -35.11 -11.96 2.06
C LEU A 859 -35.37 -13.44 2.33
N ASP A 860 -35.57 -14.25 1.30
CA ASP A 860 -35.85 -15.68 1.45
C ASP A 860 -34.57 -16.54 1.52
N ASP A 861 -33.38 -15.96 1.34
CA ASP A 861 -32.08 -16.63 1.44
C ASP A 861 -31.49 -16.51 2.86
N ASP A 862 -31.38 -17.63 3.56
CA ASP A 862 -30.89 -17.68 4.95
C ASP A 862 -29.41 -17.28 5.11
N SER A 863 -28.63 -17.24 4.02
CA SER A 863 -27.23 -16.81 4.04
C SER A 863 -27.03 -15.31 4.31
N PHE A 864 -28.13 -14.53 4.30
CA PHE A 864 -28.19 -13.09 4.55
C PHE A 864 -28.90 -12.69 5.85
N ASN A 865 -29.24 -13.65 6.73
CA ASN A 865 -30.05 -13.38 7.92
C ASN A 865 -29.41 -12.36 8.88
N ASP A 866 -28.09 -12.37 9.06
CA ASP A 866 -27.37 -11.42 9.93
C ASP A 866 -27.34 -10.00 9.32
N GLU A 867 -27.15 -9.91 8.01
CA GLU A 867 -27.22 -8.66 7.24
C GLU A 867 -28.62 -8.06 7.31
N LEU A 868 -29.66 -8.90 7.23
CA LEU A 868 -31.05 -8.50 7.29
C LEU A 868 -31.44 -7.93 8.65
N LEU A 869 -31.00 -8.57 9.75
CA LEU A 869 -31.21 -8.06 11.10
C LEU A 869 -30.51 -6.71 11.31
N THR A 870 -29.33 -6.53 10.71
CA THR A 870 -28.57 -5.28 10.75
C THR A 870 -29.28 -4.17 9.96
N LEU A 871 -29.77 -4.49 8.76
CA LEU A 871 -30.58 -3.59 7.93
C LEU A 871 -31.85 -3.16 8.68
N TYR A 872 -32.56 -4.11 9.29
CA TYR A 872 -33.74 -3.84 10.12
C TYR A 872 -33.42 -2.88 11.27
N GLN A 873 -32.34 -3.16 12.00
CA GLN A 873 -31.93 -2.37 13.15
C GLN A 873 -31.68 -0.91 12.76
N LEU A 874 -31.04 -0.66 11.62
CA LEU A 874 -30.76 0.69 11.15
C LEU A 874 -32.02 1.40 10.66
N VAL A 875 -32.90 0.71 9.92
CA VAL A 875 -34.14 1.30 9.39
C VAL A 875 -35.15 1.64 10.49
N LYS A 876 -35.32 0.75 11.48
CA LYS A 876 -36.29 0.95 12.58
C LYS A 876 -35.69 1.61 13.83
N GLY A 877 -34.37 1.61 13.97
CA GLY A 877 -33.68 2.12 15.16
C GLY A 877 -33.84 1.24 16.42
N ARG A 878 -34.21 -0.03 16.27
CA ARG A 878 -34.37 -1.01 17.36
C ARG A 878 -33.80 -2.37 16.97
N SER A 879 -33.12 -3.06 17.88
CA SER A 879 -32.58 -4.39 17.62
C SER A 879 -33.69 -5.44 17.57
N GLU A 880 -33.65 -6.32 16.59
CA GLU A 880 -34.52 -7.51 16.49
C GLU A 880 -33.64 -8.77 16.49
N LYS A 881 -34.09 -9.82 17.17
CA LYS A 881 -33.39 -11.12 17.20
C LYS A 881 -34.09 -12.15 16.31
N GLU A 882 -35.36 -11.95 16.02
CA GLU A 882 -36.15 -12.84 15.17
C GLU A 882 -36.09 -12.39 13.71
N VAL A 883 -35.35 -13.15 12.89
CA VAL A 883 -35.20 -12.90 11.44
C VAL A 883 -36.57 -12.86 10.73
N SER A 884 -37.52 -13.71 11.14
CA SER A 884 -38.87 -13.77 10.58
C SER A 884 -39.59 -12.41 10.64
N LYS A 885 -39.49 -11.70 11.77
CA LYS A 885 -40.07 -10.36 11.95
C LYS A 885 -39.40 -9.32 11.07
N ALA A 886 -38.10 -9.44 10.81
CA ALA A 886 -37.39 -8.56 9.89
C ALA A 886 -37.81 -8.82 8.43
N LYS A 887 -37.96 -10.08 8.02
CA LYS A 887 -38.45 -10.46 6.68
C LYS A 887 -39.85 -9.92 6.42
N GLU A 888 -40.78 -10.13 7.37
CA GLU A 888 -42.16 -9.64 7.28
C GLU A 888 -42.20 -8.12 7.18
N PHE A 889 -41.44 -7.43 8.03
CA PHE A 889 -41.35 -5.97 8.01
C PHE A 889 -40.95 -5.41 6.64
N PHE A 890 -39.89 -5.92 6.01
CA PHE A 890 -39.46 -5.39 4.72
C PHE A 890 -40.41 -5.77 3.59
N LYS A 891 -41.06 -6.94 3.66
CA LYS A 891 -42.11 -7.32 2.70
C LYS A 891 -43.29 -6.34 2.76
N ASP A 892 -43.71 -5.95 3.95
CA ASP A 892 -44.80 -4.99 4.16
C ASP A 892 -44.40 -3.56 3.80
N GLU A 893 -43.26 -3.08 4.29
CA GLU A 893 -42.83 -1.69 4.11
C GLU A 893 -42.49 -1.38 2.64
N PHE A 894 -41.96 -2.36 1.89
CA PHE A 894 -41.66 -2.19 0.47
C PHE A 894 -42.81 -2.63 -0.44
N ASN A 895 -43.93 -3.07 0.14
CA ASN A 895 -45.13 -3.34 -0.63
C ASN A 895 -45.65 -2.04 -1.24
N GLY A 896 -46.00 -2.05 -2.54
CA GLY A 896 -46.44 -0.85 -3.26
C GLY A 896 -45.36 0.18 -3.64
N LEU A 897 -44.12 0.10 -3.12
CA LEU A 897 -43.01 0.96 -3.55
C LEU A 897 -42.31 0.41 -4.80
N ASN A 898 -41.90 1.29 -5.71
CA ASN A 898 -41.02 0.91 -6.83
C ASN A 898 -39.53 0.97 -6.40
N THR A 899 -38.64 0.45 -7.27
CA THR A 899 -37.20 0.36 -7.00
C THR A 899 -36.56 1.69 -6.58
N TYR A 900 -36.90 2.81 -7.25
CA TYR A 900 -36.35 4.13 -6.91
C TYR A 900 -36.89 4.68 -5.59
N GLN A 901 -38.17 4.42 -5.30
CA GLN A 901 -38.79 4.78 -4.02
C GLN A 901 -38.17 4.01 -2.85
N ILE A 902 -37.82 2.73 -3.06
CA ILE A 902 -37.09 1.92 -2.06
C ILE A 902 -35.70 2.51 -1.81
N ALA A 903 -34.96 2.86 -2.88
CA ALA A 903 -33.64 3.48 -2.76
C ALA A 903 -33.70 4.82 -1.99
N HIS A 904 -34.68 5.67 -2.29
CA HIS A 904 -34.90 6.92 -1.57
C HIS A 904 -35.25 6.68 -0.09
N TYR A 905 -36.17 5.74 0.18
CA TYR A 905 -36.55 5.36 1.55
C TYR A 905 -35.34 4.88 2.37
N LEU A 906 -34.51 4.02 1.77
CA LEU A 906 -33.30 3.50 2.43
C LEU A 906 -32.28 4.61 2.68
N THR A 907 -32.07 5.52 1.72
CA THR A 907 -31.18 6.70 1.89
C THR A 907 -31.57 7.54 3.11
N GLU A 908 -32.87 7.81 3.30
CA GLU A 908 -33.37 8.57 4.46
C GLU A 908 -33.20 7.83 5.79
N ARG A 909 -33.27 6.49 5.78
CA ARG A 909 -33.35 5.68 7.00
C ARG A 909 -32.02 5.10 7.45
N LEU A 910 -31.09 4.86 6.54
CA LEU A 910 -29.79 4.26 6.85
C LEU A 910 -28.79 5.24 7.44
N THR A 911 -28.99 6.55 7.23
CA THR A 911 -28.13 7.59 7.79
C THR A 911 -28.29 7.66 9.32
N PRO A 912 -27.23 7.38 10.12
CA PRO A 912 -27.34 7.40 11.57
C PRO A 912 -27.60 8.81 12.12
N LYS A 913 -28.59 8.94 13.00
CA LYS A 913 -28.93 10.23 13.63
C LYS A 913 -27.87 10.77 14.59
N TYR A 914 -26.99 9.91 15.11
CA TYR A 914 -25.96 10.27 16.11
C TYR A 914 -24.66 9.51 15.84
N ILE A 915 -23.76 10.11 15.05
CA ILE A 915 -22.45 9.55 14.71
C ILE A 915 -21.30 10.47 15.21
N LEU A 916 -20.21 9.89 15.68
CA LEU A 916 -19.03 10.59 16.22
C LEU A 916 -17.75 10.16 15.48
N ALA A 917 -16.94 11.10 15.01
CA ALA A 917 -15.57 10.79 14.57
C ALA A 917 -14.57 10.92 15.73
N THR A 918 -13.55 10.08 15.74
CA THR A 918 -12.40 10.21 16.66
C THR A 918 -11.40 11.28 16.18
N TYR A 919 -10.44 11.67 17.06
CA TYR A 919 -9.34 12.58 16.70
C TYR A 919 -8.40 12.01 15.62
N SER A 920 -8.45 10.70 15.41
CA SER A 920 -7.64 9.94 14.46
C SER A 920 -8.22 9.92 13.04
N SER A 921 -9.34 10.62 12.80
CA SER A 921 -10.09 10.58 11.53
C SER A 921 -10.03 11.92 10.76
N ILE A 922 -9.68 11.86 9.47
CA ILE A 922 -9.63 13.01 8.56
C ILE A 922 -10.37 12.70 7.26
N LEU A 923 -10.90 13.73 6.61
CA LEU A 923 -11.47 13.61 5.27
C LEU A 923 -10.55 14.32 4.28
N LEU A 924 -9.95 13.57 3.35
CA LEU A 924 -9.21 14.12 2.22
C LEU A 924 -10.15 14.27 1.03
N VAL A 925 -10.25 15.46 0.46
CA VAL A 925 -11.14 15.72 -0.67
C VAL A 925 -10.33 16.20 -1.86
N SER A 926 -10.49 15.57 -3.03
CA SER A 926 -9.76 15.99 -4.22
C SER A 926 -10.09 17.45 -4.55
N SER A 927 -9.08 18.30 -4.67
CA SER A 927 -9.20 19.70 -5.12
C SER A 927 -9.31 19.79 -6.64
N MET A 928 -9.10 18.68 -7.35
CA MET A 928 -9.29 18.56 -8.79
C MET A 928 -10.44 17.60 -9.10
N TYR A 929 -11.40 18.05 -9.90
CA TYR A 929 -12.51 17.22 -10.36
C TYR A 929 -12.08 16.42 -11.59
N PRO A 930 -12.27 15.08 -11.63
CA PRO A 930 -12.07 14.30 -12.85
C PRO A 930 -13.16 14.68 -13.87
N VAL A 931 -12.84 15.64 -14.75
CA VAL A 931 -13.80 16.23 -15.70
C VAL A 931 -14.31 15.20 -16.74
N TYR A 932 -13.64 14.04 -16.90
CA TYR A 932 -13.84 13.16 -18.06
C TYR A 932 -14.02 11.66 -17.78
N SER A 933 -14.26 11.23 -16.53
CA SER A 933 -14.54 9.81 -16.27
C SER A 933 -16.03 9.60 -15.98
N PRO A 934 -16.82 8.98 -16.88
CA PRO A 934 -18.19 8.59 -16.54
C PRO A 934 -18.26 7.62 -15.34
N ASP A 935 -17.13 6.98 -15.00
CA ASP A 935 -16.96 6.07 -13.88
C ASP A 935 -16.34 6.74 -12.65
N TRP A 936 -16.32 8.09 -12.54
CA TRP A 936 -15.77 8.76 -11.35
C TRP A 936 -16.49 8.39 -10.04
N LYS A 937 -17.77 7.98 -10.16
CA LYS A 937 -18.57 7.40 -9.06
C LYS A 937 -18.11 6.00 -8.65
N ASP A 938 -17.26 5.32 -9.42
CA ASP A 938 -16.57 4.10 -8.99
C ASP A 938 -15.44 4.46 -8.01
N LEU A 939 -15.87 4.81 -6.80
CA LEU A 939 -15.06 5.21 -5.66
C LEU A 939 -13.92 4.21 -5.31
N ARG A 940 -13.98 2.96 -5.80
CA ARG A 940 -12.91 1.96 -5.63
C ARG A 940 -11.60 2.36 -6.30
N LEU A 941 -11.65 3.33 -7.22
CA LEU A 941 -10.52 3.81 -7.99
C LEU A 941 -9.80 5.00 -7.35
N VAL A 942 -10.35 5.60 -6.29
CA VAL A 942 -9.77 6.77 -5.60
C VAL A 942 -8.95 6.28 -4.40
N GLU A 943 -7.63 6.42 -4.47
CA GLU A 943 -6.72 6.14 -3.35
C GLU A 943 -6.17 7.44 -2.77
N SER A 944 -5.99 7.49 -1.46
CA SER A 944 -5.36 8.64 -0.84
C SER A 944 -3.82 8.54 -0.89
N PRO A 945 -3.10 9.67 -0.88
CA PRO A 945 -1.64 9.66 -0.79
C PRO A 945 -1.14 9.00 0.51
N LEU A 946 -1.92 9.06 1.59
CA LEU A 946 -1.59 8.41 2.86
C LEU A 946 -1.68 6.87 2.79
N TYR A 947 -2.39 6.29 1.81
CA TYR A 947 -2.42 4.83 1.58
C TYR A 947 -1.04 4.23 1.47
N LYS A 948 -0.13 4.95 0.82
CA LYS A 948 1.25 4.50 0.59
C LYS A 948 2.09 4.56 1.87
N VAL A 949 1.80 5.52 2.74
CA VAL A 949 2.51 5.70 4.02
C VAL A 949 2.18 4.56 4.98
N PHE A 950 0.90 4.21 5.07
CA PHE A 950 0.40 3.21 6.01
C PHE A 950 0.13 1.86 5.34
N LEU A 951 0.79 1.59 4.22
CA LEU A 951 0.57 0.39 3.43
C LEU A 951 0.91 -0.88 4.26
N GLY A 952 -0.07 -1.78 4.39
CA GLY A 952 0.09 -3.00 5.17
C GLY A 952 -0.08 -2.82 6.68
N ASP A 953 -0.47 -1.62 7.13
CA ASP A 953 -0.86 -1.39 8.51
C ASP A 953 -2.33 -1.79 8.72
N SER A 954 -2.56 -2.75 9.60
CA SER A 954 -3.91 -3.20 9.95
C SER A 954 -4.75 -2.11 10.65
N LYS A 955 -4.11 -1.06 11.18
CA LYS A 955 -4.77 0.07 11.85
C LYS A 955 -5.17 1.19 10.87
N TYR A 956 -4.75 1.09 9.61
CA TYR A 956 -5.04 2.08 8.59
C TYR A 956 -6.31 1.75 7.82
N ILE A 957 -7.26 2.68 7.85
CA ILE A 957 -8.54 2.52 7.18
C ILE A 957 -8.70 3.69 6.21
N GLU A 958 -8.89 3.39 4.92
CA GLU A 958 -9.39 4.34 3.92
C GLU A 958 -10.76 3.89 3.47
N ILE A 959 -11.69 4.83 3.44
CA ILE A 959 -13.04 4.61 2.93
C ILE A 959 -13.27 5.71 1.91
N PRO A 960 -13.41 5.38 0.63
CA PRO A 960 -13.72 6.38 -0.36
C PRO A 960 -15.17 6.81 -0.17
N VAL A 961 -15.42 8.12 -0.29
CA VAL A 961 -16.70 8.75 0.01
C VAL A 961 -17.06 9.77 -1.07
N ILE A 962 -18.36 10.08 -1.20
CA ILE A 962 -18.81 11.22 -2.01
C ILE A 962 -18.87 12.44 -1.12
N VAL A 963 -18.24 13.52 -1.55
CA VAL A 963 -18.22 14.79 -0.82
C VAL A 963 -19.08 15.81 -1.55
N LYS A 964 -20.09 16.36 -0.88
CA LYS A 964 -21.07 17.28 -1.45
C LYS A 964 -20.87 18.70 -0.93
N ASP A 965 -21.00 19.68 -1.82
CA ASP A 965 -21.09 21.11 -1.52
C ASP A 965 -22.17 21.72 -2.40
N GLY A 966 -23.37 21.95 -1.84
CA GLY A 966 -24.54 22.34 -2.62
C GLY A 966 -24.85 21.32 -3.74
N PRO A 967 -24.93 21.74 -5.02
CA PRO A 967 -25.19 20.84 -6.14
C PRO A 967 -23.94 20.08 -6.65
N PHE A 968 -22.77 20.32 -6.06
CA PHE A 968 -21.50 19.75 -6.53
C PHE A 968 -21.12 18.51 -5.73
N GLU A 969 -20.56 17.51 -6.43
CA GLU A 969 -20.03 16.27 -5.83
C GLU A 969 -18.55 16.10 -6.20
N ALA A 970 -17.73 15.70 -5.24
CA ALA A 970 -16.32 15.41 -5.40
C ALA A 970 -15.98 14.04 -4.79
N PRO A 971 -15.03 13.28 -5.35
CA PRO A 971 -14.48 12.13 -4.67
C PRO A 971 -13.67 12.58 -3.45
N GLY A 972 -13.93 11.95 -2.30
CA GLY A 972 -13.13 12.08 -1.09
C GLY A 972 -12.69 10.73 -0.55
N VAL A 973 -11.77 10.76 0.40
CA VAL A 973 -11.31 9.59 1.15
C VAL A 973 -11.33 9.93 2.63
N LEU A 974 -12.19 9.24 3.37
CA LEU A 974 -12.15 9.22 4.82
C LEU A 974 -11.00 8.32 5.26
N ILE A 975 -10.15 8.85 6.14
CA ILE A 975 -8.95 8.16 6.62
C ILE A 975 -9.01 8.08 8.12
N HIS A 976 -8.68 6.91 8.66
CA HIS A 976 -8.51 6.69 10.09
C HIS A 976 -7.18 5.99 10.39
N HIS A 977 -6.38 6.57 11.27
CA HIS A 977 -5.15 5.95 11.78
C HIS A 977 -4.69 6.55 13.12
N PRO A 978 -4.27 5.73 14.11
CA PRO A 978 -3.82 6.23 15.42
C PRO A 978 -2.64 7.22 15.38
N ALA A 979 -1.71 7.06 14.43
CA ALA A 979 -0.57 7.98 14.29
C ALA A 979 -0.97 9.42 13.88
N ILE A 980 -2.22 9.64 13.49
CA ILE A 980 -2.77 10.97 13.21
C ILE A 980 -3.03 11.74 14.53
N GLU A 981 -3.28 11.03 15.64
CA GLU A 981 -3.70 11.63 16.91
C GLU A 981 -2.55 11.92 17.89
N THR A 982 -1.42 11.20 17.83
CA THR A 982 -0.36 11.22 18.87
C THR A 982 -0.20 12.63 19.45
N PRO A 983 -0.41 12.86 20.76
CA PRO A 983 -0.25 14.19 21.34
C PRO A 983 1.18 14.69 21.11
N ALA A 984 1.35 15.98 20.88
CA ALA A 984 2.64 16.60 21.10
C ALA A 984 3.03 16.36 22.57
N THR A 985 4.15 15.68 22.83
CA THR A 985 4.90 15.96 24.06
C THR A 985 5.27 17.45 24.07
N ARG A 986 5.72 18.00 25.20
CA ARG A 986 5.96 19.46 25.40
C ARG A 986 6.83 20.17 24.34
N GLU A 987 7.47 19.43 23.42
CA GLU A 987 8.27 19.93 22.28
C GLU A 987 7.81 19.37 20.90
N GLY A 988 6.63 18.76 20.81
CA GLY A 988 6.15 18.03 19.63
C GLY A 988 5.36 18.88 18.62
N LYS A 989 5.51 18.52 17.34
CA LYS A 989 4.79 19.10 16.18
C LYS A 989 3.25 19.08 16.37
N THR A 990 2.54 20.11 15.94
CA THR A 990 1.06 20.19 15.89
C THR A 990 0.45 19.14 14.95
N PHE A 991 -0.86 18.87 15.04
CA PHE A 991 -1.58 17.98 14.10
C PHE A 991 -1.31 18.36 12.64
N GLU A 992 -1.35 19.66 12.35
CA GLU A 992 -1.04 20.18 11.02
C GLU A 992 0.42 19.92 10.64
N GLU A 993 1.37 20.18 11.53
CA GLU A 993 2.79 19.91 11.26
C GLU A 993 3.08 18.41 11.13
N LYS A 994 2.31 17.53 11.78
CA LYS A 994 2.41 16.07 11.65
C LYS A 994 1.86 15.59 10.32
N ILE A 995 0.67 16.05 9.92
CA ILE A 995 0.08 15.73 8.62
C ILE A 995 0.94 16.31 7.50
N ARG A 996 1.37 17.59 7.60
CA ARG A 996 2.33 18.20 6.67
C ARG A 996 3.66 17.46 6.67
N PHE A 997 4.17 16.97 7.80
CA PHE A 997 5.39 16.18 7.85
C PHE A 997 5.20 14.80 7.21
N ILE A 998 4.14 14.07 7.52
CA ILE A 998 3.82 12.77 6.94
C ILE A 998 3.65 12.90 5.43
N LEU A 999 2.91 13.91 4.98
CA LEU A 999 2.69 14.19 3.57
C LEU A 999 3.91 14.81 2.88
N ARG A 1000 4.75 15.56 3.59
CA ARG A 1000 6.06 15.99 3.08
C ARG A 1000 6.98 14.77 2.95
N LYS A 1001 6.96 13.83 3.89
CA LYS A 1001 7.72 12.57 3.81
C LYS A 1001 7.16 11.63 2.74
N GLU A 1002 5.84 11.61 2.50
CA GLU A 1002 5.20 10.91 1.38
C GLU A 1002 5.52 11.60 0.06
N ARG A 1003 5.43 12.93 -0.01
CA ARG A 1003 5.71 13.69 -1.22
C ARG A 1003 7.18 13.68 -1.60
N LEU A 1004 8.07 13.78 -0.62
CA LEU A 1004 9.51 13.56 -0.76
C LEU A 1004 9.86 12.06 -0.84
N LYS A 1005 8.87 11.15 -0.70
CA LYS A 1005 8.97 9.67 -0.58
C LYS A 1005 10.20 9.20 0.19
N GLU A 1006 10.50 9.87 1.31
CA GLU A 1006 11.59 9.53 2.22
C GLU A 1006 11.29 8.28 3.07
N ASN A 1007 10.02 7.84 3.06
CA ASN A 1007 9.67 6.50 3.48
C ASN A 1007 10.11 5.51 2.39
N THR A 1008 10.88 4.51 2.80
CA THR A 1008 11.60 3.55 1.95
C THR A 1008 10.74 2.64 1.06
N LEU A 1009 9.47 2.99 0.82
CA LEU A 1009 8.47 2.21 0.11
C LEU A 1009 7.38 3.13 -0.47
N PHE A 1010 6.88 3.01 -1.70
CA PHE A 1010 6.73 1.92 -2.66
C PHE A 1010 6.73 2.54 -4.08
N LEU A 1011 6.95 1.72 -5.12
CA LEU A 1011 6.60 2.14 -6.48
C LEU A 1011 5.11 2.45 -6.59
N PRO A 1012 4.71 3.35 -7.49
CA PRO A 1012 3.32 3.61 -7.70
C PRO A 1012 2.65 2.47 -8.45
N ASN A 1013 1.34 2.60 -8.58
CA ASN A 1013 0.42 1.85 -9.41
C ASN A 1013 0.74 1.92 -10.92
N LEU A 1014 2.02 1.91 -11.34
CA LEU A 1014 2.42 1.68 -12.74
C LEU A 1014 1.70 0.46 -13.34
N TRP A 1015 1.28 -0.45 -12.46
CA TRP A 1015 0.78 -1.78 -12.74
C TRP A 1015 -0.75 -1.92 -12.69
N ARG A 1016 -1.51 -0.97 -12.13
CA ARG A 1016 -2.96 -1.18 -11.88
C ARG A 1016 -3.85 -1.00 -13.11
N MET A 1017 -3.44 -0.25 -14.13
CA MET A 1017 -4.33 0.01 -15.29
C MET A 1017 -3.91 -0.70 -16.59
N LEU A 1018 -3.57 -1.99 -16.52
CA LEU A 1018 -3.66 -2.83 -17.72
C LEU A 1018 -5.03 -3.49 -17.73
#